data_AF-A0A669EGV3-F1
#
_entry.id   AF-A0A669EGV3-F1
#
_cell.length_a   1.000
_cell.length_b   1.000
_cell.length_c   1.000
_cell.angle_alpha   90.00
_cell.angle_beta   90.00
_cell.angle_gamma   90.00
#
_symmetry.space_group_name_H-M   'P 1'
#
loop_
_entity.id
_entity.type
_entity.pdbx_description
1 polymer ?
#
loop_
_entity_poly.entity_id
_entity_poly.type
_entity_poly.pdbx_seq_one_letter_code
_entity_poly.pdbx_strand_id
1 'polypeptide(L)'
;VLGNAGSETDEMRESLIDCLRPRLKELIVVDRVLDLIDFIENEQKERIRQKARNDGDISAADSLINAVVQKPHTPGWFTAFVDALNNGGCKFAADYMQLNLPTPEVEAENENCVRFIHLLIPSLADMGTDQVCADCFSKGLLTIDERDRIMAEIGNRGSRSGARELLRRIIKCPPGWYSTFLQVLKDTEHDVLYNELTGNEESADLLGISHTTISRVHREWPEKDKKYPASGSSLEENTSFMGHSNGSALEVARSPEKEIILRDYQMEVAGPALEGKNIIVCLPTGSGKTRVAVYITKEHLDRRKAEGKPRKVIVLVNKVPLVEQHYSAEFLPFLKNKYKVERVSGDSQLKISFTEIVKKNDIIICTAQILENYLERANGGEDEGVNLSDLTLIIIDECHHTQKGGVYNHIMMRYLKQKHKNKRLIKEQKEPVPLPQILGLTASPGVGGATKMEKAEEHILRICANLDASRIMTRSHEEFKKEQRKIIVSVEDRREDPFGDVIKKIMTAIHNHAELTPTCDLGSQNYEQWVVQKERQAAKDENQKVRVCAEHLRQYSESLNLSNTIRMQDAFSFLNKYYEEEMKKKTAPEEEHKIQITDTERFLFNLFKDNKKELETLAKNPEYENDSLSKLRTKILHEFSSRDEARGIVFIKTRRSAIALNQWIQENPKFADIGVKSAYVIGGGDQSVVKPMTSAEQKDVLKKFGKGQVNLLIATTVAEEGLDIPACNFVIRYGLVTNEIAMIQAQGRGRAEDSSYTLVEVKNSGVAEKECVNEYRKNMMNKAIQKIKLLNQAAYEKRITEFQIQAIMEEKVRMTKKKQKDIKNESPSNVKFSCRSCSEPICTGDDIQIIENMHRVNVTPQFRKLYIQRENTTLQERLLDYETNGFIACKNCGQRWGSMMMYKGIECPCLDVKNFVVNLNGKKISKCTKWNEVPIKFSAFDYAEHASNMTMSDNSDDDETM
;
A
#
# COMPACT_ATOMS: atom_id res chain seq x y z
N VAL A 1 -43.56 28.70 -6.23
CA VAL A 1 -44.70 29.57 -5.85
C VAL A 1 -44.11 30.73 -5.07
N LEU A 2 -44.25 31.96 -5.55
CA LEU A 2 -43.70 33.16 -4.89
C LEU A 2 -44.76 34.26 -4.93
N GLY A 3 -45.01 34.90 -3.78
CA GLY A 3 -45.91 36.06 -3.70
C GLY A 3 -46.80 36.12 -2.47
N ASN A 4 -46.20 36.34 -1.29
CA ASN A 4 -46.68 37.33 -0.30
C ASN A 4 -45.73 37.41 0.89
N ALA A 5 -45.18 38.61 1.15
CA ALA A 5 -44.53 38.92 2.41
C ALA A 5 -45.62 39.33 3.42
N GLY A 6 -45.65 38.73 4.62
CA GLY A 6 -46.71 39.05 5.58
C GLY A 6 -46.88 38.18 6.82
N SER A 7 -46.18 37.05 6.96
CA SER A 7 -45.91 36.36 8.23
C SER A 7 -45.15 35.07 7.94
N GLU A 8 -43.82 35.07 8.10
CA GLU A 8 -43.10 33.81 8.23
C GLU A 8 -43.52 33.19 9.56
N THR A 9 -44.17 32.03 9.52
CA THR A 9 -44.38 31.23 10.72
C THR A 9 -43.02 30.72 11.21
N ASP A 10 -42.86 30.53 12.53
CA ASP A 10 -41.60 29.99 13.06
C ASP A 10 -41.26 28.62 12.46
N GLU A 11 -42.28 27.84 12.06
CA GLU A 11 -42.16 26.60 11.29
C GLU A 11 -41.41 26.77 9.95
N MET A 12 -41.61 27.88 9.23
CA MET A 12 -40.85 28.16 7.99
C MET A 12 -39.37 28.44 8.27
N ARG A 13 -39.07 29.05 9.43
CA ARG A 13 -37.70 29.39 9.85
C ARG A 13 -36.96 28.18 10.41
N GLU A 14 -37.65 27.32 11.15
CA GLU A 14 -37.19 25.98 11.52
C GLU A 14 -36.84 25.17 10.27
N SER A 15 -37.77 25.07 9.32
CA SER A 15 -37.57 24.33 8.07
C SER A 15 -36.40 24.88 7.23
N LEU A 16 -36.21 26.20 7.20
CA LEU A 16 -35.06 26.84 6.56
C LEU A 16 -33.73 26.47 7.24
N ILE A 17 -33.68 26.54 8.57
CA ILE A 17 -32.50 26.16 9.36
C ILE A 17 -32.17 24.68 9.15
N ASP A 18 -33.16 23.78 9.20
CA ASP A 18 -32.94 22.35 9.01
C ASP A 18 -32.51 21.98 7.59
N CYS A 19 -33.07 22.65 6.57
CA CYS A 19 -32.65 22.47 5.19
C CYS A 19 -31.19 22.89 4.96
N LEU A 20 -30.74 23.96 5.61
CA LEU A 20 -29.38 24.51 5.47
C LEU A 20 -28.42 24.04 6.57
N ARG A 21 -28.87 23.22 7.53
CA ARG A 21 -28.12 22.72 8.69
C ARG A 21 -26.76 22.12 8.32
N PRO A 22 -26.60 21.28 7.27
CA PRO A 22 -25.28 20.76 6.89
C PRO A 22 -24.27 21.88 6.59
N ARG A 23 -24.70 22.92 5.87
CA ARG A 23 -23.84 24.05 5.48
C ARG A 23 -23.57 25.01 6.63
N LEU A 24 -24.58 25.29 7.45
CA LEU A 24 -24.43 26.10 8.67
C LEU A 24 -23.38 25.52 9.63
N LYS A 25 -23.36 24.19 9.81
CA LYS A 25 -22.39 23.50 10.69
C LYS A 25 -20.93 23.71 10.29
N GLU A 26 -20.65 23.95 9.00
CA GLU A 26 -19.31 24.23 8.49
C GLU A 26 -18.91 25.70 8.69
N LEU A 27 -19.87 26.61 8.47
CA LEU A 27 -19.64 28.06 8.45
C LEU A 27 -19.67 28.72 9.84
N ILE A 28 -20.46 28.21 10.78
CA ILE A 28 -20.56 28.76 12.14
C ILE A 28 -19.27 28.53 12.92
N VAL A 29 -18.87 29.50 13.75
CA VAL A 29 -17.80 29.39 14.76
C VAL A 29 -18.43 29.59 16.13
N VAL A 30 -18.58 28.50 16.88
CA VAL A 30 -19.51 28.43 18.03
C VAL A 30 -19.14 29.42 19.14
N ASP A 31 -17.87 29.45 19.53
CA ASP A 31 -17.34 30.29 20.61
C ASP A 31 -17.56 31.81 20.41
N ARG A 32 -17.94 32.25 19.21
CA ARG A 32 -18.22 33.67 18.90
C ARG A 32 -19.70 34.02 18.86
N VAL A 33 -20.53 33.06 18.45
CA VAL A 33 -21.96 33.26 18.23
C VAL A 33 -22.75 32.94 19.50
N LEU A 34 -22.30 31.93 20.26
CA LEU A 34 -22.99 31.39 21.44
C LEU A 34 -23.26 32.44 22.53
N ASP A 35 -22.30 33.33 22.79
CA ASP A 35 -22.44 34.38 23.81
C ASP A 35 -23.26 35.58 23.34
N LEU A 36 -23.48 35.74 22.03
CA LEU A 36 -24.32 36.79 21.43
C LEU A 36 -25.80 36.38 21.34
N ILE A 37 -26.15 35.15 21.71
CA ILE A 37 -27.53 34.64 21.73
C ILE A 37 -28.04 34.65 23.17
N ASP A 38 -28.79 35.68 23.54
CA ASP A 38 -29.24 35.90 24.93
C ASP A 38 -30.33 34.90 25.40
N PHE A 39 -31.05 34.27 24.46
CA PHE A 39 -32.16 33.36 24.78
C PHE A 39 -31.75 31.90 25.05
N ILE A 40 -30.46 31.54 24.92
CA ILE A 40 -29.95 30.21 25.30
C ILE A 40 -29.46 30.27 26.75
N GLU A 41 -29.87 29.31 27.58
CA GLU A 41 -29.49 29.29 29.00
C GLU A 41 -28.00 29.02 29.21
N ASN A 42 -27.42 29.61 30.27
CA ASN A 42 -25.99 29.47 30.58
C ASN A 42 -25.53 28.01 30.76
N GLU A 43 -26.39 27.11 31.25
CA GLU A 43 -26.07 25.68 31.36
C GLU A 43 -25.97 25.04 29.97
N GLN A 44 -26.88 25.36 29.05
CA GLN A 44 -26.80 24.90 27.66
C GLN A 44 -25.59 25.49 26.95
N LYS A 45 -25.27 26.78 27.15
CA LYS A 45 -24.04 27.39 26.63
C LYS A 45 -22.80 26.62 27.09
N GLU A 46 -22.69 26.28 28.37
CA GLU A 46 -21.51 25.54 28.85
C GLU A 46 -21.45 24.11 28.32
N ARG A 47 -22.58 23.41 28.15
CA ARG A 47 -22.62 22.10 27.47
C ARG A 47 -22.15 22.21 26.01
N ILE A 48 -22.56 23.25 25.28
CA ILE A 48 -22.12 23.51 23.90
C ILE A 48 -20.61 23.81 23.85
N ARG A 49 -20.06 24.59 24.79
CA ARG A 49 -18.60 24.82 24.90
C ARG A 49 -17.81 23.55 25.22
N GLN A 50 -18.33 22.70 26.12
CA GLN A 50 -17.71 21.41 26.40
C GLN A 50 -17.66 20.53 25.14
N LYS A 51 -18.74 20.53 24.36
CA LYS A 51 -18.81 19.83 23.08
C LYS A 51 -17.81 20.39 22.04
N ALA A 52 -17.61 21.72 21.99
CA ALA A 52 -16.61 22.34 21.11
C ALA A 52 -15.18 21.91 21.46
N ARG A 53 -14.88 21.71 22.75
CA ARG A 53 -13.57 21.26 23.25
C ARG A 53 -13.30 19.77 23.02
N ASN A 54 -14.33 18.93 23.12
CA ASN A 54 -14.19 17.48 23.03
C ASN A 54 -14.37 16.97 21.58
N ASP A 55 -15.42 17.43 20.90
CA ASP A 55 -15.91 16.86 19.63
C ASP A 55 -15.68 17.80 18.44
N GLY A 56 -15.20 19.03 18.69
CA GLY A 56 -14.88 20.03 17.68
C GLY A 56 -16.04 20.95 17.26
N ASP A 57 -15.66 22.06 16.60
CA ASP A 57 -16.52 23.20 16.22
C ASP A 57 -17.77 22.77 15.40
N ILE A 58 -17.64 21.82 14.48
CA ILE A 58 -18.77 21.31 13.64
C ILE A 58 -19.81 20.57 14.50
N SER A 59 -19.35 19.76 15.46
CA SER A 59 -20.22 18.98 16.36
C SER A 59 -20.92 19.89 17.38
N ALA A 60 -20.22 20.94 17.82
CA ALA A 60 -20.78 21.98 18.67
C ALA A 60 -21.75 22.90 17.90
N ALA A 61 -21.50 23.20 16.62
CA ALA A 61 -22.37 24.03 15.79
C ALA A 61 -23.74 23.37 15.61
N ASP A 62 -23.79 22.04 15.44
CA ASP A 62 -25.05 21.30 15.40
C ASP A 62 -25.83 21.38 16.72
N SER A 63 -25.12 21.30 17.85
CA SER A 63 -25.74 21.48 19.18
C SER A 63 -26.17 22.92 19.46
N LEU A 64 -25.47 23.92 18.91
CA LEU A 64 -25.92 25.32 18.92
C LEU A 64 -27.19 25.49 18.09
N ILE A 65 -27.22 24.97 16.86
CA ILE A 65 -28.41 25.02 16.00
C ILE A 65 -29.60 24.33 16.70
N ASN A 66 -29.40 23.18 17.35
CA ASN A 66 -30.43 22.50 18.13
C ASN A 66 -30.95 23.32 19.32
N ALA A 67 -30.09 24.07 20.01
CA ALA A 67 -30.52 24.98 21.07
C ALA A 67 -31.26 26.21 20.51
N VAL A 68 -30.87 26.69 19.32
CA VAL A 68 -31.52 27.82 18.64
C VAL A 68 -32.94 27.49 18.17
N VAL A 69 -33.19 26.27 17.68
CA VAL A 69 -34.54 25.84 17.23
C VAL A 69 -35.41 25.25 18.35
N GLN A 70 -34.97 25.31 19.61
CA GLN A 70 -35.69 24.69 20.73
C GLN A 70 -36.96 25.48 21.10
N LYS A 71 -38.12 24.79 21.07
CA LYS A 71 -39.42 25.35 21.46
C LYS A 71 -39.58 25.43 23.00
N PRO A 72 -40.32 26.43 23.54
CA PRO A 72 -41.00 27.51 22.83
C PRO A 72 -40.05 28.66 22.46
N HIS A 73 -40.25 29.21 21.27
CA HIS A 73 -39.42 30.30 20.75
C HIS A 73 -39.63 31.62 21.50
N THR A 74 -38.54 32.37 21.67
CA THR A 74 -38.63 33.76 22.15
C THR A 74 -39.02 34.71 21.00
N PRO A 75 -39.81 35.77 21.24
CA PRO A 75 -40.18 36.71 20.20
C PRO A 75 -38.95 37.33 19.53
N GLY A 76 -38.76 37.07 18.24
CA GLY A 76 -37.59 37.55 17.48
C GLY A 76 -36.34 36.66 17.53
N TRP A 77 -36.42 35.44 18.08
CA TRP A 77 -35.31 34.47 18.16
C TRP A 77 -34.49 34.35 16.87
N PHE A 78 -35.17 34.24 15.71
CA PHE A 78 -34.51 34.08 14.41
C PHE A 78 -33.71 35.32 14.01
N THR A 79 -34.24 36.52 14.25
CA THR A 79 -33.51 37.77 14.02
C THR A 79 -32.30 37.87 14.94
N ALA A 80 -32.47 37.56 16.23
CA ALA A 80 -31.37 37.54 17.20
C ALA A 80 -30.28 36.50 16.84
N PHE A 81 -30.66 35.35 16.26
CA PHE A 81 -29.70 34.37 15.74
C PHE A 81 -28.93 34.90 14.53
N VAL A 82 -29.61 35.52 13.56
CA VAL A 82 -28.98 36.14 12.38
C VAL A 82 -28.07 37.31 12.77
N ASP A 83 -28.46 38.12 13.75
CA ASP A 83 -27.64 39.21 14.30
C ASP A 83 -26.43 38.66 15.06
N ALA A 84 -26.58 37.57 15.82
CA ALA A 84 -25.46 36.88 16.47
C ALA A 84 -24.48 36.27 15.46
N LEU A 85 -24.96 35.75 14.32
CA LEU A 85 -24.09 35.27 13.23
C LEU A 85 -23.30 36.43 12.59
N ASN A 86 -23.95 37.56 12.31
CA ASN A 86 -23.30 38.76 11.76
C ASN A 86 -22.25 39.33 12.73
N ASN A 87 -22.63 39.56 13.98
CA ASN A 87 -21.76 40.14 15.01
C ASN A 87 -20.66 39.16 15.48
N GLY A 88 -20.90 37.85 15.41
CA GLY A 88 -19.92 36.80 15.68
C GLY A 88 -18.92 36.55 14.54
N GLY A 89 -18.94 37.36 13.47
CA GLY A 89 -18.06 37.22 12.30
C GLY A 89 -18.38 36.03 11.41
N CYS A 90 -19.53 35.38 11.58
CA CYS A 90 -20.01 34.27 10.76
C CYS A 90 -20.91 34.79 9.62
N LYS A 91 -20.47 35.87 8.95
CA LYS A 91 -21.30 36.59 7.98
C LYS A 91 -21.85 35.71 6.87
N PHE A 92 -21.04 34.80 6.32
CA PHE A 92 -21.52 33.91 5.26
C PHE A 92 -22.65 32.99 5.74
N ALA A 93 -22.63 32.53 7.00
CA ALA A 93 -23.76 31.79 7.59
C ALA A 93 -25.00 32.68 7.78
N ALA A 94 -24.82 33.97 8.09
CA ALA A 94 -25.93 34.93 8.16
C ALA A 94 -26.55 35.18 6.77
N ASP A 95 -25.73 35.27 5.71
CA ASP A 95 -26.21 35.40 4.33
C ASP A 95 -27.10 34.20 3.92
N TYR A 96 -26.74 32.98 4.32
CA TYR A 96 -27.58 31.78 4.15
C TYR A 96 -28.95 31.90 4.85
N MET A 97 -28.98 32.43 6.07
CA MET A 97 -30.22 32.63 6.85
C MET A 97 -31.07 33.80 6.35
N GLN A 98 -30.47 34.76 5.67
CA GLN A 98 -31.17 35.86 4.99
C GLN A 98 -31.56 35.52 3.54
N LEU A 99 -31.30 34.28 3.08
CA LEU A 99 -31.49 33.84 1.68
C LEU A 99 -30.71 34.67 0.64
N ASN A 100 -29.63 35.35 1.06
CA ASN A 100 -28.67 36.04 0.20
C ASN A 100 -27.67 35.02 -0.41
N LEU A 101 -28.21 33.99 -1.06
CA LEU A 101 -27.44 32.83 -1.51
C LEU A 101 -26.60 33.15 -2.77
N PRO A 102 -25.34 32.65 -2.86
CA PRO A 102 -24.59 32.67 -4.12
C PRO A 102 -25.26 31.77 -5.17
N THR A 103 -24.94 31.98 -6.46
CA THR A 103 -25.42 31.05 -7.51
C THR A 103 -24.76 29.68 -7.34
N PRO A 104 -25.41 28.58 -7.79
CA PRO A 104 -24.82 27.25 -7.70
C PRO A 104 -23.44 27.11 -8.36
N GLU A 105 -23.15 27.89 -9.42
CA GLU A 105 -21.81 27.91 -10.02
C GLU A 105 -20.77 28.53 -9.09
N VAL A 106 -21.08 29.70 -8.50
CA VAL A 106 -20.20 30.41 -7.56
C VAL A 106 -19.95 29.58 -6.30
N GLU A 107 -20.96 28.87 -5.82
CA GLU A 107 -20.82 28.01 -4.64
C GLU A 107 -19.96 26.78 -4.94
N ALA A 108 -20.17 26.12 -6.09
CA ALA A 108 -19.32 25.00 -6.52
C ALA A 108 -17.86 25.43 -6.78
N GLU A 109 -17.63 26.64 -7.31
CA GLU A 109 -16.29 27.21 -7.44
C GLU A 109 -15.64 27.46 -6.06
N ASN A 110 -16.40 28.07 -5.12
CA ASN A 110 -15.96 28.32 -3.75
C ASN A 110 -15.59 27.01 -3.01
N GLU A 111 -16.42 25.96 -3.11
CA GLU A 111 -16.10 24.64 -2.55
C GLU A 111 -14.80 24.05 -3.13
N ASN A 112 -14.57 24.21 -4.44
CA ASN A 112 -13.33 23.75 -5.06
C ASN A 112 -12.11 24.54 -4.54
N CYS A 113 -12.22 25.86 -4.35
CA CYS A 113 -11.18 26.69 -3.73
C CYS A 113 -10.88 26.27 -2.28
N VAL A 114 -11.91 26.03 -1.45
CA VAL A 114 -11.72 25.55 -0.06
C VAL A 114 -11.02 24.18 -0.03
N ARG A 115 -11.49 23.24 -0.85
CA ARG A 115 -10.87 21.89 -0.97
C ARG A 115 -9.43 21.96 -1.46
N PHE A 116 -9.13 22.91 -2.35
CA PHE A 116 -7.77 23.10 -2.88
C PHE A 116 -6.82 23.69 -1.82
N ILE A 117 -7.28 24.67 -1.02
CA ILE A 117 -6.51 25.14 0.15
C ILE A 117 -6.27 23.99 1.14
N HIS A 118 -7.28 23.16 1.46
CA HIS A 118 -7.11 22.01 2.37
C HIS A 118 -6.02 21.03 1.88
N LEU A 119 -5.96 20.75 0.58
CA LEU A 119 -4.93 19.89 0.00
C LEU A 119 -3.52 20.49 0.08
N LEU A 120 -3.41 21.82 0.08
CA LEU A 120 -2.14 22.56 0.04
C LEU A 120 -1.73 23.19 1.38
N ILE A 121 -2.46 22.93 2.48
CA ILE A 121 -2.05 23.31 3.85
C ILE A 121 -0.57 22.98 4.14
N PRO A 122 0.02 21.84 3.73
CA PRO A 122 1.44 21.58 3.97
C PRO A 122 2.40 22.59 3.32
N SER A 123 2.14 23.01 2.07
CA SER A 123 2.92 24.02 1.33
C SER A 123 2.68 25.42 1.91
N LEU A 124 1.41 25.78 2.10
CA LEU A 124 0.99 27.10 2.57
C LEU A 124 1.39 27.36 4.04
N ALA A 125 1.60 26.31 4.85
CA ALA A 125 2.01 26.45 6.24
C ALA A 125 3.43 27.01 6.43
N ASP A 126 4.24 27.17 5.37
CA ASP A 126 5.57 27.78 5.41
C ASP A 126 5.60 29.25 4.94
N MET A 127 4.45 29.90 4.72
CA MET A 127 4.36 31.32 4.33
C MET A 127 4.77 32.29 5.46
N GLY A 128 5.21 33.49 5.07
CA GLY A 128 5.46 34.67 5.94
C GLY A 128 4.16 35.18 6.56
N THR A 129 3.69 34.45 7.56
CA THR A 129 2.30 34.51 8.04
C THR A 129 1.97 35.83 8.72
N ASP A 130 2.94 36.47 9.37
CA ASP A 130 2.82 37.79 9.95
C ASP A 130 2.49 38.87 8.90
N GLN A 131 3.23 38.90 7.79
CA GLN A 131 2.96 39.83 6.70
C GLN A 131 1.64 39.49 5.97
N VAL A 132 1.41 38.21 5.64
CA VAL A 132 0.17 37.76 4.98
C VAL A 132 -1.07 38.02 5.86
N CYS A 133 -0.96 37.89 7.19
CA CYS A 133 -2.05 38.19 8.12
C CYS A 133 -2.39 39.69 8.16
N ALA A 134 -1.37 40.56 8.17
CA ALA A 134 -1.56 42.01 8.14
C ALA A 134 -2.29 42.46 6.86
N ASP A 135 -1.90 41.90 5.71
CA ASP A 135 -2.51 42.21 4.41
C ASP A 135 -3.90 41.57 4.23
N CYS A 136 -4.13 40.35 4.72
CA CYS A 136 -5.47 39.76 4.80
C CYS A 136 -6.43 40.62 5.63
N PHE A 137 -5.96 41.18 6.75
CA PHE A 137 -6.73 42.15 7.54
C PHE A 137 -6.99 43.45 6.76
N SER A 138 -5.98 44.01 6.10
CA SER A 138 -6.14 45.27 5.33
C SER A 138 -7.13 45.16 4.16
N LYS A 139 -7.23 43.97 3.53
CA LYS A 139 -8.20 43.66 2.48
C LYS A 139 -9.55 43.13 2.99
N GLY A 140 -9.78 43.11 4.31
CA GLY A 140 -11.07 42.74 4.91
C GLY A 140 -11.39 41.23 4.93
N LEU A 141 -10.38 40.36 4.77
CA LEU A 141 -10.53 38.90 4.95
C LEU A 141 -10.49 38.46 6.42
N LEU A 142 -10.14 39.37 7.35
CA LEU A 142 -10.05 39.12 8.78
C LEU A 142 -10.63 40.30 9.57
N THR A 143 -11.19 40.03 10.74
CA THR A 143 -11.48 41.07 11.74
C THR A 143 -10.23 41.41 12.58
N ILE A 144 -10.32 42.47 13.39
CA ILE A 144 -9.21 42.90 14.26
C ILE A 144 -8.85 41.84 15.32
N ASP A 145 -9.87 41.21 15.91
CA ASP A 145 -9.72 40.11 16.87
C ASP A 145 -9.11 38.86 16.23
N GLU A 146 -9.34 38.65 14.93
CA GLU A 146 -8.78 37.52 14.18
C GLU A 146 -7.30 37.70 13.92
N ARG A 147 -6.93 38.89 13.41
CA ARG A 147 -5.53 39.28 13.27
C ARG A 147 -4.80 39.12 14.59
N ASP A 148 -5.34 39.64 15.68
CA ASP A 148 -4.66 39.63 16.97
C ASP A 148 -4.53 38.23 17.58
N ARG A 149 -5.52 37.35 17.38
CA ARG A 149 -5.41 35.92 17.75
C ARG A 149 -4.39 35.17 16.89
N ILE A 150 -4.35 35.43 15.58
CA ILE A 150 -3.35 34.80 14.68
C ILE A 150 -1.94 35.26 15.06
N MET A 151 -1.73 36.57 15.31
CA MET A 151 -0.45 37.11 15.76
C MET A 151 -0.03 36.54 17.13
N ALA A 152 -0.98 36.33 18.06
CA ALA A 152 -0.71 35.65 19.32
C ALA A 152 -0.35 34.16 19.13
N GLU A 153 -0.99 33.44 18.21
CA GLU A 153 -0.64 32.05 17.89
C GLU A 153 0.73 31.93 17.20
N ILE A 154 1.11 32.89 16.34
CA ILE A 154 2.46 33.01 15.78
C ILE A 154 3.48 33.18 16.92
N GLY A 155 3.22 34.08 17.87
CA GLY A 155 4.12 34.33 19.01
C GLY A 155 4.24 33.14 19.97
N ASN A 156 3.14 32.41 20.21
CA ASN A 156 3.10 31.31 21.19
C ASN A 156 3.51 29.94 20.62
N ARG A 157 3.21 29.67 19.34
CA ARG A 157 3.37 28.34 18.71
C ARG A 157 4.09 28.38 17.35
N GLY A 158 4.57 29.54 16.93
CA GLY A 158 5.37 29.74 15.71
C GLY A 158 4.53 29.93 14.45
N SER A 159 5.17 30.49 13.41
CA SER A 159 4.55 30.89 12.14
C SER A 159 3.67 29.81 11.53
N ARG A 160 4.12 28.54 11.51
CA ARG A 160 3.34 27.42 10.93
C ARG A 160 2.02 27.11 11.65
N SER A 161 1.91 27.42 12.95
CA SER A 161 0.65 27.29 13.70
C SER A 161 -0.29 28.43 13.32
N GLY A 162 0.23 29.67 13.32
CA GLY A 162 -0.49 30.85 12.82
C GLY A 162 -0.96 30.70 11.38
N ALA A 163 -0.17 30.08 10.50
CA ALA A 163 -0.50 29.87 9.08
C ALA A 163 -1.76 29.02 8.92
N ARG A 164 -1.84 27.91 9.67
CA ARG A 164 -3.03 27.03 9.68
C ARG A 164 -4.24 27.75 10.26
N GLU A 165 -4.02 28.54 11.29
CA GLU A 165 -5.06 29.27 12.02
C GLU A 165 -5.57 30.50 11.25
N LEU A 166 -4.76 31.04 10.33
CA LEU A 166 -5.14 32.00 9.27
C LEU A 166 -5.95 31.31 8.16
N LEU A 167 -5.41 30.23 7.57
CA LEU A 167 -6.08 29.49 6.47
C LEU A 167 -7.45 28.97 6.90
N ARG A 168 -7.59 28.48 8.14
CA ARG A 168 -8.86 28.02 8.71
C ARG A 168 -9.95 29.10 8.81
N ARG A 169 -9.58 30.38 8.79
CA ARG A 169 -10.54 31.51 8.83
C ARG A 169 -10.94 31.99 7.46
N ILE A 170 -9.97 32.23 6.57
CA ILE A 170 -10.26 32.80 5.24
C ILE A 170 -11.19 31.91 4.40
N ILE A 171 -11.14 30.59 4.59
CA ILE A 171 -12.05 29.63 3.92
C ILE A 171 -13.52 29.73 4.35
N LYS A 172 -13.82 30.38 5.49
CA LYS A 172 -15.20 30.62 5.96
C LYS A 172 -15.76 31.98 5.49
N CYS A 173 -14.99 32.77 4.75
CA CYS A 173 -15.44 34.04 4.18
C CYS A 173 -16.42 33.81 2.99
N PRO A 174 -17.29 34.79 2.67
CA PRO A 174 -18.12 34.75 1.47
C PRO A 174 -17.30 34.60 0.17
N PRO A 175 -17.89 34.07 -0.92
CA PRO A 175 -17.21 33.90 -2.20
C PRO A 175 -16.49 35.17 -2.70
N GLY A 176 -15.28 34.99 -3.24
CA GLY A 176 -14.35 36.09 -3.59
C GLY A 176 -13.16 36.23 -2.63
N TRP A 177 -13.16 35.52 -1.51
CA TRP A 177 -11.99 35.45 -0.61
C TRP A 177 -10.74 34.87 -1.30
N TYR A 178 -10.91 33.87 -2.18
CA TYR A 178 -9.79 33.17 -2.81
C TYR A 178 -8.97 34.07 -3.76
N SER A 179 -9.64 34.84 -4.63
CA SER A 179 -8.97 35.81 -5.50
C SER A 179 -8.32 36.95 -4.71
N THR A 180 -8.95 37.39 -3.62
CA THR A 180 -8.39 38.38 -2.69
C THR A 180 -7.14 37.84 -1.99
N PHE A 181 -7.16 36.58 -1.55
CA PHE A 181 -6.02 35.91 -0.92
C PHE A 181 -4.86 35.67 -1.90
N LEU A 182 -5.15 35.30 -3.14
CA LEU A 182 -4.15 35.27 -4.22
C LEU A 182 -3.49 36.63 -4.41
N GLN A 183 -4.27 37.73 -4.38
CA GLN A 183 -3.71 39.07 -4.47
C GLN A 183 -2.86 39.42 -3.22
N VAL A 184 -3.23 38.99 -2.01
CA VAL A 184 -2.38 39.13 -0.82
C VAL A 184 -1.04 38.41 -1.00
N LEU A 185 -1.05 37.15 -1.46
CA LEU A 185 0.19 36.40 -1.68
C LEU A 185 1.10 37.09 -2.71
N LYS A 186 0.52 37.71 -3.75
CA LYS A 186 1.27 38.49 -4.74
C LYS A 186 1.81 39.81 -4.19
N ASP A 187 0.99 40.55 -3.45
CA ASP A 187 1.37 41.85 -2.85
C ASP A 187 2.43 41.68 -1.75
N THR A 188 2.51 40.50 -1.13
CA THR A 188 3.48 40.13 -0.08
C THR A 188 4.68 39.33 -0.61
N GLU A 189 4.94 39.36 -1.93
CA GLU A 189 6.08 38.71 -2.61
C GLU A 189 6.16 37.16 -2.47
N HIS A 190 5.04 36.49 -2.19
CA HIS A 190 4.94 35.03 -2.12
C HIS A 190 4.65 34.38 -3.49
N ASP A 191 5.38 34.78 -4.54
CA ASP A 191 5.15 34.37 -5.94
C ASP A 191 5.13 32.85 -6.15
N VAL A 192 5.93 32.09 -5.40
CA VAL A 192 5.96 30.61 -5.48
C VAL A 192 4.62 30.00 -5.05
N LEU A 193 4.01 30.51 -3.97
CA LEU A 193 2.71 30.05 -3.48
C LEU A 193 1.58 30.56 -4.37
N TYR A 194 1.69 31.78 -4.90
CA TYR A 194 0.78 32.31 -5.91
C TYR A 194 0.77 31.43 -7.18
N ASN A 195 1.93 31.02 -7.69
CA ASN A 195 2.04 30.15 -8.86
C ASN A 195 1.57 28.72 -8.56
N GLU A 196 1.85 28.16 -7.38
CA GLU A 196 1.32 26.86 -6.93
C GLU A 196 -0.22 26.87 -6.88
N LEU A 197 -0.83 27.99 -6.45
CA LEU A 197 -2.28 28.15 -6.35
C LEU A 197 -2.98 28.58 -7.66
N THR A 198 -2.26 29.16 -8.62
CA THR A 198 -2.83 29.57 -9.93
C THR A 198 -2.51 28.59 -11.06
N GLY A 199 -1.52 27.72 -10.89
CA GLY A 199 -1.08 26.77 -11.92
C GLY A 199 -0.22 27.38 -13.03
N ASN A 200 0.32 28.58 -12.83
CA ASN A 200 1.19 29.24 -13.83
C ASN A 200 2.56 28.56 -13.91
N GLU A 201 2.90 28.00 -15.08
CA GLU A 201 4.13 27.21 -15.31
C GLU A 201 5.44 28.05 -15.43
N GLU A 202 5.39 29.39 -15.33
CA GLU A 202 6.55 30.26 -15.62
C GLU A 202 7.71 30.20 -14.60
N SER A 203 7.52 29.62 -13.41
CA SER A 203 8.60 29.47 -12.41
C SER A 203 9.32 28.10 -12.43
N ALA A 204 9.21 27.33 -13.51
CA ALA A 204 9.85 26.01 -13.63
C ALA A 204 11.39 26.06 -13.66
N ASP A 205 11.99 27.16 -14.13
CA ASP A 205 13.44 27.26 -14.39
C ASP A 205 14.30 27.67 -13.18
N LEU A 206 13.71 28.18 -12.09
CA LEU A 206 14.48 28.58 -10.89
C LEU A 206 14.62 27.48 -9.81
N LEU A 207 13.89 26.36 -9.92
CA LEU A 207 13.95 25.26 -8.93
C LEU A 207 14.36 23.89 -9.50
N GLY A 208 14.59 23.76 -10.81
CA GLY A 208 15.20 22.56 -11.40
C GLY A 208 14.38 21.27 -11.23
N ILE A 209 13.05 21.37 -11.15
CA ILE A 209 12.14 20.22 -11.03
C ILE A 209 11.51 19.94 -12.39
N SER A 210 12.16 19.09 -13.20
CA SER A 210 11.55 18.59 -14.43
C SER A 210 10.56 17.46 -14.14
N HIS A 211 9.27 17.69 -14.44
CA HIS A 211 8.28 16.61 -14.54
C HIS A 211 7.21 16.87 -15.60
N THR A 212 7.40 16.24 -16.77
CA THR A 212 6.38 15.53 -17.57
C THR A 212 4.93 16.03 -17.52
N THR A 213 4.56 16.78 -18.56
CA THR A 213 3.21 17.24 -18.94
C THR A 213 2.13 16.15 -18.90
N ILE A 214 0.98 16.45 -18.31
CA ILE A 214 -0.32 15.84 -18.65
C ILE A 214 -1.12 16.88 -19.42
N SER A 215 -1.21 16.72 -20.73
CA SER A 215 -2.05 17.57 -21.58
C SER A 215 -3.52 17.36 -21.26
N ARG A 216 -4.24 18.42 -20.87
CA ARG A 216 -5.71 18.43 -20.84
C ARG A 216 -6.28 19.26 -21.98
N VAL A 217 -7.35 18.72 -22.56
CA VAL A 217 -8.06 19.26 -23.72
C VAL A 217 -8.99 20.37 -23.26
N HIS A 218 -8.80 21.60 -23.75
CA HIS A 218 -9.87 22.59 -23.70
C HIS A 218 -10.92 22.26 -24.77
N ARG A 219 -12.15 21.98 -24.33
CA ARG A 219 -13.35 22.26 -25.10
C ARG A 219 -13.87 23.61 -24.62
N GLU A 220 -13.85 24.61 -25.48
CA GLU A 220 -14.72 25.77 -25.33
C GLU A 220 -16.03 25.52 -26.09
N TRP A 221 -17.11 26.11 -25.58
CA TRP A 221 -18.27 26.47 -26.39
C TRP A 221 -18.71 27.89 -25.96
N PRO A 222 -19.06 28.79 -26.89
CA PRO A 222 -19.02 30.23 -26.61
C PRO A 222 -20.40 30.83 -26.32
N GLU A 223 -20.40 31.98 -25.64
CA GLU A 223 -21.53 32.93 -25.70
C GLU A 223 -21.09 34.35 -26.06
N LYS A 224 -22.07 35.17 -26.45
CA LYS A 224 -21.91 36.32 -27.33
C LYS A 224 -22.24 37.67 -26.67
N ASP A 225 -21.58 38.69 -27.21
CA ASP A 225 -22.07 40.07 -27.40
C ASP A 225 -22.51 40.90 -26.17
N LYS A 226 -21.73 41.95 -25.85
CA LYS A 226 -22.23 43.35 -25.82
C LYS A 226 -21.12 44.44 -25.77
N LYS A 227 -20.90 45.06 -26.94
CA LYS A 227 -20.65 46.50 -27.21
C LYS A 227 -19.74 47.36 -26.29
N TYR A 228 -18.57 47.75 -26.83
CA TYR A 228 -18.05 49.12 -27.12
C TYR A 228 -18.21 50.31 -26.13
N PRO A 229 -17.36 51.39 -26.14
CA PRO A 229 -16.22 51.68 -27.05
C PRO A 229 -14.90 52.25 -26.42
N ALA A 230 -13.83 52.18 -27.24
CA ALA A 230 -12.75 53.16 -27.47
C ALA A 230 -12.07 53.99 -26.34
N SER A 231 -10.73 53.86 -26.26
CA SER A 231 -9.79 55.00 -26.42
C SER A 231 -8.34 54.54 -26.64
N GLY A 232 -7.54 55.40 -27.28
CA GLY A 232 -6.10 55.37 -27.66
C GLY A 232 -5.07 54.57 -26.82
N SER A 233 -3.84 54.39 -27.29
CA SER A 233 -3.14 55.15 -28.34
C SER A 233 -1.90 54.41 -28.90
N SER A 234 -1.84 54.32 -30.23
CA SER A 234 -0.69 54.55 -31.13
C SER A 234 0.76 54.33 -30.67
N LEU A 235 1.49 53.53 -31.46
CA LEU A 235 2.88 53.63 -31.95
C LEU A 235 3.18 52.26 -32.61
N GLU A 236 3.09 52.02 -33.93
CA GLU A 236 3.87 52.63 -35.04
C GLU A 236 5.37 52.70 -34.65
N GLU A 237 6.31 51.99 -35.28
CA GLU A 237 6.65 51.86 -36.72
C GLU A 237 7.63 50.64 -36.91
N ASN A 238 8.02 50.11 -38.07
CA ASN A 238 7.65 50.26 -39.51
C ASN A 238 8.25 49.09 -40.35
N THR A 239 7.57 48.69 -41.46
CA THR A 239 8.14 48.18 -42.75
C THR A 239 9.10 46.95 -42.78
N SER A 240 9.32 46.13 -43.82
CA SER A 240 8.86 45.95 -45.24
C SER A 240 9.51 44.65 -45.81
N PHE A 241 9.16 44.02 -46.95
CA PHE A 241 7.94 43.91 -47.78
C PHE A 241 8.22 42.98 -49.00
N MET A 242 7.47 41.86 -49.17
CA MET A 242 7.53 40.89 -50.31
C MET A 242 8.84 40.05 -50.49
N GLY A 243 8.84 38.83 -51.04
CA GLY A 243 7.74 37.95 -51.51
C GLY A 243 8.24 36.64 -52.18
N HIS A 244 7.31 35.86 -52.73
CA HIS A 244 7.46 34.70 -53.65
C HIS A 244 7.92 33.29 -53.17
N SER A 245 6.90 32.45 -52.98
CA SER A 245 6.63 31.21 -53.76
C SER A 245 7.32 29.86 -53.48
N ASN A 246 6.50 28.82 -53.69
CA ASN A 246 6.76 27.39 -53.84
C ASN A 246 7.07 26.59 -52.57
N GLY A 247 6.34 25.48 -52.44
CA GLY A 247 6.29 24.69 -51.23
C GLY A 247 7.19 23.46 -51.25
N SER A 248 7.62 23.07 -50.06
CA SER A 248 7.99 21.71 -49.70
C SER A 248 7.40 21.41 -48.32
N ALA A 249 7.03 20.16 -48.07
CA ALA A 249 6.51 19.77 -46.77
C ALA A 249 7.58 20.01 -45.69
N LEU A 250 7.26 20.75 -44.63
CA LEU A 250 8.13 20.82 -43.47
C LEU A 250 8.15 19.45 -42.79
N GLU A 251 9.29 18.77 -42.92
CA GLU A 251 9.60 17.60 -42.11
C GLU A 251 9.59 17.99 -40.62
N VAL A 252 8.72 17.35 -39.85
CA VAL A 252 8.76 17.45 -38.39
C VAL A 252 10.09 16.84 -37.93
N ALA A 253 11.00 17.70 -37.46
CA ALA A 253 12.35 17.32 -37.04
C ALA A 253 12.31 16.16 -36.02
N ARG A 254 12.67 14.96 -36.47
CA ARG A 254 12.77 13.80 -35.60
C ARG A 254 13.98 13.96 -34.68
N SER A 255 13.73 14.01 -33.37
CA SER A 255 14.78 13.80 -32.37
C SER A 255 15.55 12.51 -32.70
N PRO A 256 16.89 12.51 -32.67
CA PRO A 256 17.71 11.41 -33.18
C PRO A 256 17.35 10.07 -32.51
N GLU A 257 17.30 8.99 -33.31
CA GLU A 257 17.03 7.66 -32.80
C GLU A 257 18.14 7.24 -31.83
N LYS A 258 17.78 6.90 -30.58
CA LYS A 258 18.73 6.29 -29.65
C LYS A 258 19.06 4.88 -30.14
N GLU A 259 20.29 4.67 -30.57
CA GLU A 259 20.76 3.38 -31.06
C GLU A 259 20.78 2.32 -29.94
N ILE A 260 20.37 1.09 -30.27
CA ILE A 260 20.31 -0.02 -29.32
C ILE A 260 21.57 -0.87 -29.45
N ILE A 261 22.67 -0.41 -28.86
CA ILE A 261 23.93 -1.14 -28.86
C ILE A 261 23.91 -2.20 -27.74
N LEU A 262 24.16 -3.46 -28.12
CA LEU A 262 24.45 -4.56 -27.20
C LEU A 262 25.96 -4.81 -27.12
N ARG A 263 26.42 -5.23 -25.94
CA ARG A 263 27.79 -5.73 -25.73
C ARG A 263 27.95 -7.14 -26.34
N ASP A 264 29.17 -7.57 -26.60
CA ASP A 264 29.42 -8.87 -27.26
C ASP A 264 28.77 -10.06 -26.51
N TYR A 265 28.92 -10.12 -25.18
CA TYR A 265 28.27 -11.16 -24.37
C TYR A 265 26.73 -11.06 -24.35
N GLN A 266 26.17 -9.88 -24.65
CA GLN A 266 24.73 -9.67 -24.75
C GLN A 266 24.22 -10.15 -26.12
N MET A 267 25.00 -9.92 -27.19
CA MET A 267 24.74 -10.50 -28.52
C MET A 267 24.85 -12.03 -28.50
N GLU A 268 25.87 -12.60 -27.85
CA GLU A 268 26.08 -14.05 -27.70
C GLU A 268 24.82 -14.75 -27.16
N VAL A 269 24.27 -14.25 -26.05
CA VAL A 269 23.07 -14.85 -25.43
C VAL A 269 21.77 -14.53 -26.18
N ALA A 270 21.74 -13.47 -26.99
CA ALA A 270 20.58 -13.08 -27.78
C ALA A 270 20.44 -13.88 -29.08
N GLY A 271 21.54 -14.32 -29.70
CA GLY A 271 21.59 -14.95 -31.03
C GLY A 271 20.46 -15.95 -31.32
N PRO A 272 20.27 -17.01 -30.51
CA PRO A 272 19.21 -17.99 -30.76
C PRO A 272 17.78 -17.41 -30.69
N ALA A 273 17.54 -16.34 -29.93
CA ALA A 273 16.24 -15.66 -29.93
C ALA A 273 16.02 -14.83 -31.20
N LEU A 274 17.08 -14.25 -31.77
CA LEU A 274 17.02 -13.54 -33.05
C LEU A 274 16.66 -14.51 -34.21
N GLU A 275 17.16 -15.74 -34.13
CA GLU A 275 16.77 -16.87 -35.00
C GLU A 275 15.33 -17.40 -34.77
N GLY A 276 14.58 -16.81 -33.84
CA GLY A 276 13.19 -17.21 -33.54
C GLY A 276 13.04 -18.40 -32.58
N LYS A 277 14.12 -18.87 -31.94
CA LYS A 277 14.06 -20.00 -30.99
C LYS A 277 13.59 -19.53 -29.61
N ASN A 278 12.85 -20.39 -28.91
CA ASN A 278 12.52 -20.18 -27.49
C ASN A 278 13.78 -20.39 -26.63
N ILE A 279 14.12 -19.48 -25.73
CA ILE A 279 15.31 -19.61 -24.85
C ILE A 279 15.08 -19.02 -23.46
N ILE A 280 15.96 -19.38 -22.53
CA ILE A 280 16.15 -18.67 -21.25
C ILE A 280 17.49 -17.94 -21.30
N VAL A 281 17.50 -16.63 -21.07
CA VAL A 281 18.72 -15.83 -20.86
C VAL A 281 18.97 -15.70 -19.36
N CYS A 282 20.01 -16.38 -18.88
CA CYS A 282 20.48 -16.34 -17.50
C CYS A 282 21.74 -15.47 -17.41
N LEU A 283 21.56 -14.22 -16.96
CA LEU A 283 22.64 -13.24 -16.79
C LEU A 283 22.55 -12.57 -15.41
N PRO A 284 23.68 -12.29 -14.73
CA PRO A 284 23.68 -11.62 -13.42
C PRO A 284 22.90 -10.30 -13.35
N THR A 285 22.59 -9.88 -12.13
CA THR A 285 22.00 -8.56 -11.86
C THR A 285 22.95 -7.45 -12.32
N GLY A 286 22.43 -6.42 -12.99
CA GLY A 286 23.24 -5.35 -13.58
C GLY A 286 23.84 -5.65 -14.98
N SER A 287 23.76 -6.89 -15.49
CA SER A 287 24.26 -7.25 -16.83
C SER A 287 23.38 -6.77 -18.01
N GLY A 288 22.36 -5.94 -17.77
CA GLY A 288 21.49 -5.38 -18.82
C GLY A 288 20.53 -6.39 -19.47
N LYS A 289 19.92 -7.30 -18.69
CA LYS A 289 18.91 -8.26 -19.18
C LYS A 289 17.77 -7.58 -19.95
N THR A 290 17.23 -6.49 -19.41
CA THR A 290 16.12 -5.75 -20.04
C THR A 290 16.54 -5.14 -21.37
N ARG A 291 17.78 -4.64 -21.50
CA ARG A 291 18.32 -4.15 -22.80
C ARG A 291 18.38 -5.24 -23.86
N VAL A 292 18.80 -6.46 -23.51
CA VAL A 292 18.77 -7.63 -24.41
C VAL A 292 17.33 -7.91 -24.88
N ALA A 293 16.36 -7.81 -23.98
CA ALA A 293 14.94 -8.00 -24.31
C ALA A 293 14.39 -6.92 -25.26
N VAL A 294 14.79 -5.65 -25.08
CA VAL A 294 14.43 -4.55 -26.00
C VAL A 294 15.02 -4.78 -27.39
N TYR A 295 16.29 -5.19 -27.48
CA TYR A 295 16.93 -5.49 -28.77
C TYR A 295 16.23 -6.66 -29.50
N ILE A 296 15.99 -7.78 -28.82
CA ILE A 296 15.25 -8.92 -29.40
C ILE A 296 13.84 -8.51 -29.82
N THR A 297 13.17 -7.64 -29.04
CA THR A 297 11.84 -7.08 -29.39
C THR A 297 11.89 -6.29 -30.69
N LYS A 298 12.88 -5.40 -30.85
CA LYS A 298 13.09 -4.63 -32.08
C LYS A 298 13.27 -5.58 -33.28
N GLU A 299 14.26 -6.46 -33.24
CA GLU A 299 14.61 -7.32 -34.39
C GLU A 299 13.46 -8.28 -34.75
N HIS A 300 12.73 -8.82 -33.77
CA HIS A 300 11.54 -9.63 -34.03
C HIS A 300 10.42 -8.82 -34.71
N LEU A 301 10.16 -7.59 -34.26
CA LEU A 301 9.14 -6.73 -34.86
C LEU A 301 9.54 -6.20 -36.24
N ASP A 302 10.80 -5.81 -36.45
CA ASP A 302 11.34 -5.33 -37.73
C ASP A 302 11.24 -6.45 -38.77
N ARG A 303 11.72 -7.65 -38.43
CA ARG A 303 11.64 -8.84 -39.28
C ARG A 303 10.18 -9.23 -39.59
N ARG A 304 9.29 -9.31 -38.59
CA ARG A 304 7.86 -9.61 -38.81
C ARG A 304 7.17 -8.59 -39.70
N LYS A 305 7.53 -7.30 -39.57
CA LYS A 305 7.02 -6.20 -40.40
C LYS A 305 7.50 -6.33 -41.86
N ALA A 306 8.77 -6.66 -42.09
CA ALA A 306 9.29 -6.93 -43.42
C ALA A 306 8.66 -8.18 -44.07
N GLU A 307 8.37 -9.22 -43.29
CA GLU A 307 7.67 -10.43 -43.72
C GLU A 307 6.14 -10.23 -43.94
N GLY A 308 5.59 -9.04 -43.66
CA GLY A 308 4.14 -8.78 -43.74
C GLY A 308 3.28 -9.56 -42.74
N LYS A 309 3.90 -10.15 -41.69
CA LYS A 309 3.23 -11.04 -40.73
C LYS A 309 2.69 -10.29 -39.52
N PRO A 310 1.73 -10.89 -38.77
CA PRO A 310 1.34 -10.39 -37.46
C PRO A 310 2.57 -10.13 -36.58
N ARG A 311 2.51 -9.02 -35.84
CA ARG A 311 3.57 -8.56 -34.93
C ARG A 311 2.91 -8.06 -33.64
N LYS A 312 3.25 -8.69 -32.53
CA LYS A 312 2.69 -8.39 -31.20
C LYS A 312 3.60 -8.96 -30.13
N VAL A 313 4.10 -8.12 -29.24
CA VAL A 313 5.00 -8.51 -28.15
C VAL A 313 4.35 -8.18 -26.82
N ILE A 314 4.41 -9.12 -25.87
CA ILE A 314 4.02 -8.86 -24.49
C ILE A 314 5.18 -9.16 -23.54
N VAL A 315 5.37 -8.29 -22.55
CA VAL A 315 6.41 -8.39 -21.53
C VAL A 315 5.74 -8.57 -20.19
N LEU A 316 5.92 -9.75 -19.59
CA LEU A 316 5.28 -10.16 -18.35
C LEU A 316 6.24 -9.99 -17.18
N VAL A 317 5.82 -9.19 -16.20
CA VAL A 317 6.56 -8.96 -14.94
C VAL A 317 5.76 -9.43 -13.73
N ASN A 318 6.45 -9.71 -12.62
CA ASN A 318 5.85 -10.27 -11.40
C ASN A 318 5.46 -9.20 -10.35
N LYS A 319 5.95 -7.97 -10.47
CA LYS A 319 5.68 -6.84 -9.56
C LYS A 319 5.18 -5.62 -10.35
N VAL A 320 4.26 -4.84 -9.77
CA VAL A 320 3.72 -3.63 -10.42
C VAL A 320 4.80 -2.57 -10.74
N PRO A 321 5.76 -2.24 -9.85
CA PRO A 321 6.80 -1.25 -10.17
C PRO A 321 7.65 -1.58 -11.41
N LEU A 322 7.85 -2.86 -11.72
CA LEU A 322 8.59 -3.30 -12.92
C LEU A 322 7.90 -2.90 -14.22
N VAL A 323 6.57 -2.76 -14.22
CA VAL A 323 5.80 -2.33 -15.40
C VAL A 323 6.22 -0.93 -15.83
N GLU A 324 6.22 0.02 -14.88
CA GLU A 324 6.62 1.41 -15.13
C GLU A 324 8.12 1.52 -15.38
N GLN A 325 8.95 0.76 -14.64
CA GLN A 325 10.40 0.73 -14.83
C GLN A 325 10.77 0.28 -16.25
N HIS A 326 10.26 -0.88 -16.70
CA HIS A 326 10.58 -1.40 -18.03
C HIS A 326 10.02 -0.51 -19.15
N TYR A 327 8.84 0.07 -18.95
CA TYR A 327 8.26 1.02 -19.89
C TYR A 327 9.12 2.28 -20.04
N SER A 328 9.30 3.04 -18.96
CA SER A 328 9.90 4.37 -19.01
C SER A 328 11.43 4.38 -19.15
N ALA A 329 12.14 3.39 -18.61
CA ALA A 329 13.61 3.37 -18.65
C ALA A 329 14.20 2.62 -19.86
N GLU A 330 13.48 1.66 -20.45
CA GLU A 330 14.02 0.77 -21.49
C GLU A 330 13.14 0.73 -22.74
N PHE A 331 11.92 0.21 -22.70
CA PHE A 331 11.14 -0.03 -23.94
C PHE A 331 10.68 1.25 -24.65
N LEU A 332 10.13 2.24 -23.93
CA LEU A 332 9.63 3.48 -24.55
C LEU A 332 10.77 4.33 -25.15
N PRO A 333 11.91 4.58 -24.48
CA PRO A 333 12.99 5.40 -25.05
C PRO A 333 13.56 4.90 -26.38
N PHE A 334 13.61 3.57 -26.59
CA PHE A 334 14.22 2.98 -27.79
C PHE A 334 13.21 2.63 -28.89
N LEU A 335 11.95 2.34 -28.56
CA LEU A 335 11.00 1.75 -29.53
C LEU A 335 9.83 2.67 -29.93
N LYS A 336 9.54 3.74 -29.18
CA LYS A 336 8.38 4.64 -29.42
C LYS A 336 8.34 5.26 -30.83
N ASN A 337 9.49 5.47 -31.46
CA ASN A 337 9.59 6.11 -32.78
C ASN A 337 9.12 5.20 -33.93
N LYS A 338 9.08 3.86 -33.70
CA LYS A 338 8.75 2.86 -34.73
C LYS A 338 7.52 2.01 -34.38
N TYR A 339 7.18 1.89 -33.09
CA TYR A 339 6.16 0.99 -32.55
C TYR A 339 5.34 1.63 -31.45
N LYS A 340 4.07 1.24 -31.36
CA LYS A 340 3.20 1.63 -30.25
C LYS A 340 3.50 0.78 -29.02
N VAL A 341 3.94 1.44 -27.94
CA VAL A 341 4.29 0.82 -26.66
C VAL A 341 3.30 1.28 -25.59
N GLU A 342 2.69 0.34 -24.87
CA GLU A 342 1.81 0.65 -23.73
C GLU A 342 2.07 -0.26 -22.53
N ARG A 343 1.62 0.18 -21.35
CA ARG A 343 1.79 -0.50 -20.07
C ARG A 343 0.46 -0.69 -19.34
N VAL A 344 0.27 -1.86 -18.72
CA VAL A 344 -0.95 -2.19 -17.96
C VAL A 344 -0.59 -2.91 -16.67
N SER A 345 -1.09 -2.44 -15.54
CA SER A 345 -0.89 -3.07 -14.23
C SER A 345 -2.23 -3.19 -13.49
N GLY A 346 -2.22 -3.84 -12.31
CA GLY A 346 -3.40 -3.86 -11.43
C GLY A 346 -3.86 -2.47 -10.99
N ASP A 347 -2.94 -1.49 -10.98
CA ASP A 347 -3.17 -0.12 -10.51
C ASP A 347 -3.62 0.81 -11.65
N SER A 348 -3.56 0.36 -12.92
CA SER A 348 -3.97 1.14 -14.09
C SER A 348 -5.44 0.90 -14.45
N GLN A 349 -6.16 1.96 -14.82
CA GLN A 349 -7.54 1.85 -15.36
C GLN A 349 -7.57 1.20 -16.75
N LEU A 350 -6.47 1.22 -17.51
CA LEU A 350 -6.37 0.57 -18.83
C LEU A 350 -6.55 -0.96 -18.77
N LYS A 351 -6.56 -1.56 -17.57
CA LYS A 351 -6.88 -2.98 -17.36
C LYS A 351 -8.32 -3.35 -17.74
N ILE A 352 -9.22 -2.37 -17.83
CA ILE A 352 -10.64 -2.58 -18.17
C ILE A 352 -10.78 -2.93 -19.66
N SER A 353 -10.08 -2.20 -20.54
CA SER A 353 -10.12 -2.40 -22.00
C SER A 353 -8.90 -3.15 -22.53
N PHE A 354 -8.35 -4.11 -21.77
CA PHE A 354 -7.07 -4.75 -22.10
C PHE A 354 -7.06 -5.40 -23.49
N THR A 355 -8.17 -6.00 -23.91
CA THR A 355 -8.35 -6.58 -25.24
C THR A 355 -8.22 -5.54 -26.36
N GLU A 356 -8.70 -4.31 -26.15
CA GLU A 356 -8.43 -3.21 -27.07
C GLU A 356 -6.96 -2.74 -27.03
N ILE A 357 -6.36 -2.66 -25.85
CA ILE A 357 -4.94 -2.27 -25.68
C ILE A 357 -4.03 -3.24 -26.44
N VAL A 358 -4.30 -4.56 -26.35
CA VAL A 358 -3.60 -5.59 -27.12
C VAL A 358 -3.87 -5.44 -28.63
N LYS A 359 -5.08 -5.08 -29.07
CA LYS A 359 -5.34 -4.80 -30.49
C LYS A 359 -4.57 -3.56 -30.99
N LYS A 360 -4.64 -2.44 -30.26
CA LYS A 360 -4.17 -1.10 -30.67
C LYS A 360 -2.65 -0.90 -30.63
N ASN A 361 -1.90 -1.65 -29.80
CA ASN A 361 -0.45 -1.45 -29.58
C ASN A 361 0.40 -2.61 -30.15
N ASP A 362 1.65 -2.35 -30.54
CA ASP A 362 2.58 -3.41 -30.99
C ASP A 362 3.26 -4.12 -29.81
N ILE A 363 3.53 -3.38 -28.72
CA ILE A 363 4.25 -3.83 -27.52
C ILE A 363 3.41 -3.50 -26.27
N ILE A 364 3.20 -4.49 -25.41
CA ILE A 364 2.46 -4.36 -24.15
C ILE A 364 3.35 -4.83 -22.99
N ILE A 365 3.52 -4.02 -21.95
CA ILE A 365 4.23 -4.41 -20.72
C ILE A 365 3.20 -4.54 -19.60
N CYS A 366 3.07 -5.71 -18.99
CA CYS A 366 2.06 -5.90 -17.94
C CYS A 366 2.44 -6.87 -16.82
N THR A 367 1.73 -6.78 -15.71
CA THR A 367 1.80 -7.83 -14.68
C THR A 367 1.15 -9.11 -15.19
N ALA A 368 1.79 -10.26 -14.91
CA ALA A 368 1.38 -11.57 -15.44
C ALA A 368 -0.12 -11.91 -15.25
N GLN A 369 -0.69 -11.52 -14.12
CA GLN A 369 -2.08 -11.82 -13.77
C GLN A 369 -3.08 -11.12 -14.70
N ILE A 370 -2.74 -9.98 -15.30
CA ILE A 370 -3.61 -9.31 -16.28
C ILE A 370 -3.77 -10.22 -17.50
N LEU A 371 -2.68 -10.71 -18.10
CA LEU A 371 -2.78 -11.61 -19.25
C LEU A 371 -3.52 -12.90 -18.90
N GLU A 372 -3.26 -13.52 -17.73
CA GLU A 372 -3.96 -14.75 -17.33
C GLU A 372 -5.48 -14.55 -17.18
N ASN A 373 -5.92 -13.44 -16.59
CA ASN A 373 -7.36 -13.14 -16.47
C ASN A 373 -8.03 -13.10 -17.86
N TYR A 374 -7.42 -12.42 -18.83
CA TYR A 374 -7.98 -12.30 -20.19
C TYR A 374 -7.84 -13.58 -21.03
N LEU A 375 -6.84 -14.43 -20.76
CA LEU A 375 -6.75 -15.79 -21.28
C LEU A 375 -7.80 -16.74 -20.66
N GLU A 376 -8.24 -16.48 -19.43
CA GLU A 376 -9.34 -17.23 -18.79
C GLU A 376 -10.69 -16.87 -19.40
N ARG A 377 -10.99 -15.57 -19.55
CA ARG A 377 -12.21 -15.06 -20.22
C ARG A 377 -12.42 -15.63 -21.62
N ALA A 378 -11.36 -15.63 -22.44
CA ALA A 378 -11.38 -16.20 -23.79
C ALA A 378 -11.80 -17.69 -23.83
N ASN A 379 -11.46 -18.46 -22.78
CA ASN A 379 -11.87 -19.86 -22.65
C ASN A 379 -13.24 -20.04 -21.97
N GLY A 380 -13.78 -19.01 -21.32
CA GLY A 380 -15.10 -18.98 -20.69
C GLY A 380 -16.24 -18.68 -21.66
N GLY A 381 -15.93 -18.11 -22.83
CA GLY A 381 -16.93 -17.66 -23.81
C GLY A 381 -17.38 -16.21 -23.63
N GLU A 382 -16.60 -15.39 -22.92
CA GLU A 382 -16.83 -13.95 -22.81
C GLU A 382 -16.27 -13.21 -24.05
N ASP A 383 -17.02 -12.22 -24.58
CA ASP A 383 -16.69 -11.52 -25.83
C ASP A 383 -15.38 -10.71 -25.81
N GLU A 384 -14.85 -10.39 -24.61
CA GLU A 384 -13.66 -9.54 -24.43
C GLU A 384 -12.39 -10.33 -24.04
N GLY A 385 -12.18 -11.53 -24.57
CA GLY A 385 -10.97 -12.34 -24.34
C GLY A 385 -9.71 -11.94 -25.14
N VAL A 386 -8.55 -12.44 -24.72
CA VAL A 386 -7.28 -12.42 -25.49
C VAL A 386 -6.80 -13.86 -25.70
N ASN A 387 -6.33 -14.20 -26.89
CA ASN A 387 -5.78 -15.53 -27.21
C ASN A 387 -4.25 -15.53 -27.31
N LEU A 388 -3.63 -16.69 -27.06
CA LEU A 388 -2.18 -16.85 -27.28
C LEU A 388 -1.76 -16.67 -28.75
N SER A 389 -2.67 -16.95 -29.70
CA SER A 389 -2.47 -16.75 -31.13
C SER A 389 -2.37 -15.28 -31.55
N ASP A 390 -2.88 -14.37 -30.73
CA ASP A 390 -2.84 -12.92 -30.98
C ASP A 390 -1.44 -12.35 -30.69
N LEU A 391 -0.62 -13.13 -29.99
CA LEU A 391 0.73 -12.80 -29.55
C LEU A 391 1.78 -13.49 -30.43
N THR A 392 2.93 -12.85 -30.61
CA THR A 392 4.02 -13.38 -31.45
C THR A 392 5.35 -13.56 -30.72
N LEU A 393 5.53 -12.86 -29.60
CA LEU A 393 6.62 -13.02 -28.65
C LEU A 393 6.09 -12.73 -27.24
N ILE A 394 6.36 -13.62 -26.29
CA ILE A 394 6.15 -13.43 -24.85
C ILE A 394 7.52 -13.37 -24.19
N ILE A 395 7.82 -12.25 -23.55
CA ILE A 395 9.00 -12.06 -22.72
C ILE A 395 8.57 -12.21 -21.25
N ILE A 396 9.26 -13.05 -20.49
CA ILE A 396 8.96 -13.31 -19.07
C ILE A 396 10.15 -12.89 -18.25
N ASP A 397 9.99 -11.84 -17.45
CA ASP A 397 11.03 -11.38 -16.52
C ASP A 397 10.99 -12.17 -15.20
N GLU A 398 12.15 -12.33 -14.58
CA GLU A 398 12.40 -13.25 -13.46
C GLU A 398 11.73 -14.63 -13.67
N CYS A 399 11.98 -15.21 -14.83
CA CYS A 399 11.31 -16.40 -15.35
C CYS A 399 11.51 -17.67 -14.50
N HIS A 400 12.38 -17.63 -13.49
CA HIS A 400 12.57 -18.69 -12.51
C HIS A 400 11.32 -18.93 -11.64
N HIS A 401 10.37 -17.99 -11.62
CA HIS A 401 9.01 -18.15 -11.05
C HIS A 401 8.07 -19.02 -11.89
N THR A 402 8.48 -19.48 -13.10
CA THR A 402 7.68 -20.34 -13.99
C THR A 402 7.68 -21.80 -13.51
N GLN A 403 7.09 -22.02 -12.34
CA GLN A 403 7.03 -23.33 -11.69
C GLN A 403 5.79 -23.45 -10.79
N LYS A 404 5.38 -24.69 -10.50
CA LYS A 404 4.31 -25.01 -9.54
C LYS A 404 3.00 -24.27 -9.90
N GLY A 405 2.32 -23.69 -8.91
CA GLY A 405 1.09 -22.93 -9.09
C GLY A 405 1.28 -21.44 -9.41
N GLY A 406 2.46 -20.99 -9.85
CA GLY A 406 2.70 -19.59 -10.21
C GLY A 406 2.01 -19.14 -11.50
N VAL A 407 1.71 -17.84 -11.60
CA VAL A 407 0.93 -17.25 -12.71
C VAL A 407 1.59 -17.45 -14.08
N TYR A 408 2.90 -17.22 -14.18
CA TYR A 408 3.66 -17.53 -15.40
C TYR A 408 3.50 -18.99 -15.82
N ASN A 409 3.47 -19.92 -14.86
CA ASN A 409 3.29 -21.33 -15.15
C ASN A 409 1.88 -21.61 -15.66
N HIS A 410 0.83 -20.95 -15.18
CA HIS A 410 -0.54 -21.12 -15.72
C HIS A 410 -0.62 -20.69 -17.18
N ILE A 411 -0.05 -19.54 -17.53
CA ILE A 411 0.06 -19.04 -18.92
C ILE A 411 0.82 -20.05 -19.78
N MET A 412 1.98 -20.53 -19.31
CA MET A 412 2.76 -21.54 -20.02
C MET A 412 2.05 -22.90 -20.10
N MET A 413 1.25 -23.30 -19.11
CA MET A 413 0.42 -24.51 -19.20
C MET A 413 -0.64 -24.40 -20.31
N ARG A 414 -1.18 -23.21 -20.58
CA ARG A 414 -2.07 -22.97 -21.74
C ARG A 414 -1.29 -23.12 -23.05
N TYR A 415 -0.10 -22.51 -23.14
CA TYR A 415 0.81 -22.63 -24.28
C TYR A 415 1.18 -24.09 -24.58
N LEU A 416 1.63 -24.85 -23.57
CA LEU A 416 2.04 -26.25 -23.72
C LEU A 416 0.86 -27.16 -24.12
N LYS A 417 -0.32 -26.96 -23.53
CA LYS A 417 -1.55 -27.68 -23.96
C LYS A 417 -1.84 -27.42 -25.44
N GLN A 418 -1.71 -26.18 -25.92
CA GLN A 418 -1.91 -25.86 -27.34
C GLN A 418 -0.77 -26.39 -28.22
N LYS A 419 0.49 -26.38 -27.78
CA LYS A 419 1.63 -27.00 -28.50
C LYS A 419 1.41 -28.50 -28.72
N HIS A 420 0.97 -29.22 -27.69
CA HIS A 420 0.63 -30.64 -27.82
C HIS A 420 -0.63 -30.88 -28.66
N LYS A 421 -1.63 -29.97 -28.61
CA LYS A 421 -2.79 -30.00 -29.52
C LYS A 421 -2.37 -29.80 -30.97
N ASN A 422 -1.45 -28.87 -31.28
CA ASN A 422 -0.91 -28.65 -32.62
C ASN A 422 -0.21 -29.91 -33.17
N LYS A 423 0.58 -30.62 -32.35
CA LYS A 423 1.18 -31.92 -32.75
C LYS A 423 0.12 -32.95 -33.17
N ARG A 424 -1.10 -32.89 -32.60
CA ARG A 424 -2.24 -33.72 -33.00
C ARG A 424 -2.93 -33.18 -34.25
N LEU A 425 -3.18 -31.88 -34.34
CA LEU A 425 -3.79 -31.24 -35.52
C LEU A 425 -2.98 -31.52 -36.79
N ILE A 426 -1.65 -31.38 -36.74
CA ILE A 426 -0.76 -31.70 -37.87
C ILE A 426 -0.90 -33.16 -38.32
N LYS A 427 -1.02 -34.12 -37.39
CA LYS A 427 -1.28 -35.54 -37.72
C LYS A 427 -2.68 -35.77 -38.30
N GLU A 428 -3.66 -34.96 -37.90
CA GLU A 428 -5.02 -34.95 -38.45
C GLU A 428 -5.14 -34.09 -39.73
N GLN A 429 -4.02 -33.63 -40.31
CA GLN A 429 -3.95 -32.73 -41.48
C GLN A 429 -4.75 -31.42 -41.32
N LYS A 430 -4.90 -30.94 -40.08
CA LYS A 430 -5.55 -29.68 -39.73
C LYS A 430 -4.51 -28.59 -39.49
N GLU A 431 -4.87 -27.35 -39.81
CA GLU A 431 -4.02 -26.19 -39.58
C GLU A 431 -3.66 -26.03 -38.08
N PRO A 432 -2.37 -25.91 -37.73
CA PRO A 432 -1.95 -25.69 -36.35
C PRO A 432 -2.19 -24.23 -35.95
N VAL A 433 -2.68 -24.01 -34.74
CA VAL A 433 -2.88 -22.65 -34.20
C VAL A 433 -1.51 -21.99 -33.99
N PRO A 434 -1.27 -20.76 -34.48
CA PRO A 434 -0.02 -20.05 -34.24
C PRO A 434 0.32 -19.93 -32.74
N LEU A 435 1.61 -20.03 -32.43
CA LEU A 435 2.13 -19.87 -31.07
C LEU A 435 3.20 -18.77 -31.04
N PRO A 436 3.27 -17.98 -29.95
CA PRO A 436 4.31 -16.98 -29.77
C PRO A 436 5.67 -17.64 -29.50
N GLN A 437 6.75 -16.94 -29.85
CA GLN A 437 8.08 -17.22 -29.33
C GLN A 437 8.13 -16.90 -27.83
N ILE A 438 8.95 -17.63 -27.06
CA ILE A 438 9.11 -17.43 -25.61
C ILE A 438 10.55 -17.03 -25.28
N LEU A 439 10.71 -15.93 -24.54
CA LEU A 439 11.98 -15.45 -24.01
C LEU A 439 11.90 -15.34 -22.48
N GLY A 440 12.54 -16.25 -21.76
CA GLY A 440 12.70 -16.15 -20.31
C GLY A 440 13.95 -15.33 -19.94
N LEU A 441 13.84 -14.42 -18.98
CA LEU A 441 14.97 -13.67 -18.41
C LEU A 441 15.11 -14.00 -16.92
N THR A 442 16.31 -14.28 -16.43
CA THR A 442 16.54 -14.45 -14.98
C THR A 442 17.97 -14.13 -14.56
N ALA A 443 18.17 -13.74 -13.30
CA ALA A 443 19.51 -13.74 -12.68
C ALA A 443 20.02 -15.16 -12.37
N SER A 444 19.11 -16.08 -12.06
CA SER A 444 19.40 -17.45 -11.64
C SER A 444 18.15 -18.33 -11.80
N PRO A 445 18.23 -19.55 -12.36
CA PRO A 445 17.12 -20.52 -12.32
C PRO A 445 17.00 -21.22 -10.95
N GLY A 446 18.01 -21.09 -10.08
CA GLY A 446 18.13 -21.84 -8.83
C GLY A 446 18.27 -23.36 -9.01
N VAL A 447 18.13 -24.10 -7.91
CA VAL A 447 18.17 -25.58 -7.87
C VAL A 447 16.94 -26.20 -7.21
N GLY A 448 15.91 -25.41 -6.90
CA GLY A 448 14.65 -25.90 -6.34
C GLY A 448 14.77 -26.49 -4.93
N GLY A 449 15.82 -26.11 -4.20
CA GLY A 449 16.17 -26.69 -2.90
C GLY A 449 16.90 -28.04 -2.95
N ALA A 450 17.31 -28.50 -4.14
CA ALA A 450 18.03 -29.76 -4.31
C ALA A 450 19.27 -29.88 -3.40
N THR A 451 19.54 -31.12 -2.99
CA THR A 451 20.74 -31.54 -2.24
C THR A 451 21.67 -32.43 -3.06
N LYS A 452 21.21 -32.88 -4.24
CA LYS A 452 21.94 -33.76 -5.17
C LYS A 452 22.00 -33.15 -6.57
N MET A 453 23.10 -33.41 -7.26
CA MET A 453 23.41 -32.88 -8.59
C MET A 453 22.32 -33.18 -9.62
N GLU A 454 21.79 -34.41 -9.61
CA GLU A 454 20.75 -34.89 -10.52
C GLU A 454 19.43 -34.15 -10.31
N LYS A 455 19.12 -33.78 -9.07
CA LYS A 455 17.92 -33.02 -8.73
C LYS A 455 18.03 -31.53 -9.07
N ALA A 456 19.23 -30.96 -9.05
CA ALA A 456 19.46 -29.62 -9.59
C ALA A 456 19.33 -29.60 -11.13
N GLU A 457 19.86 -30.61 -11.80
CA GLU A 457 19.69 -30.81 -13.25
C GLU A 457 18.22 -30.98 -13.64
N GLU A 458 17.47 -31.84 -12.92
CA GLU A 458 16.02 -32.00 -13.06
C GLU A 458 15.26 -30.69 -12.85
N HIS A 459 15.59 -29.91 -11.83
CA HIS A 459 14.94 -28.62 -11.55
C HIS A 459 15.13 -27.62 -12.71
N ILE A 460 16.36 -27.46 -13.20
CA ILE A 460 16.64 -26.53 -14.31
C ILE A 460 15.96 -27.03 -15.61
N LEU A 461 16.03 -28.34 -15.90
CA LEU A 461 15.34 -28.92 -17.05
C LEU A 461 13.81 -28.76 -16.96
N ARG A 462 13.22 -28.81 -15.75
CA ARG A 462 11.79 -28.50 -15.55
C ARG A 462 11.46 -27.04 -15.82
N ILE A 463 12.31 -26.08 -15.42
CA ILE A 463 12.11 -24.66 -15.77
C ILE A 463 12.21 -24.48 -17.29
N CYS A 464 13.21 -25.08 -17.94
CA CYS A 464 13.31 -25.09 -19.40
C CYS A 464 12.07 -25.69 -20.06
N ALA A 465 11.55 -26.80 -19.51
CA ALA A 465 10.37 -27.49 -20.04
C ALA A 465 9.09 -26.65 -19.91
N ASN A 466 8.89 -26.01 -18.76
CA ASN A 466 7.77 -25.11 -18.52
C ASN A 466 7.81 -23.90 -19.47
N LEU A 467 8.98 -23.31 -19.71
CA LEU A 467 9.19 -22.19 -20.62
C LEU A 467 9.31 -22.59 -22.10
N ASP A 468 9.19 -23.88 -22.41
CA ASP A 468 9.42 -24.46 -23.74
C ASP A 468 10.76 -24.04 -24.38
N ALA A 469 11.78 -23.86 -23.56
CA ALA A 469 13.09 -23.34 -23.95
C ALA A 469 13.91 -24.41 -24.67
N SER A 470 14.33 -24.10 -25.90
CA SER A 470 15.21 -24.93 -26.73
C SER A 470 16.61 -25.04 -26.13
N ARG A 471 17.09 -23.99 -25.45
CA ARG A 471 18.38 -23.92 -24.73
C ARG A 471 18.32 -22.90 -23.58
N ILE A 472 19.20 -23.07 -22.60
CA ILE A 472 19.53 -22.05 -21.59
C ILE A 472 20.86 -21.36 -21.96
N MET A 473 20.79 -20.04 -22.11
CA MET A 473 21.92 -19.18 -22.48
C MET A 473 22.51 -18.54 -21.22
N THR A 474 23.84 -18.56 -21.13
CA THR A 474 24.64 -17.81 -20.14
C THR A 474 25.83 -17.23 -20.88
N ARG A 475 26.41 -16.14 -20.38
CA ARG A 475 27.70 -15.64 -20.84
C ARG A 475 28.76 -16.76 -20.85
N SER A 476 29.60 -16.76 -21.87
CA SER A 476 30.82 -17.56 -22.01
C SER A 476 31.83 -17.32 -20.86
N HIS A 477 32.66 -18.32 -20.53
CA HIS A 477 33.57 -18.27 -19.39
C HIS A 477 34.83 -17.44 -19.69
N GLU A 478 34.73 -16.11 -19.68
CA GLU A 478 35.93 -15.26 -19.60
C GLU A 478 35.68 -13.92 -18.87
N GLU A 479 36.72 -13.48 -18.16
CA GLU A 479 36.73 -12.41 -17.14
C GLU A 479 35.62 -12.50 -16.09
N PHE A 480 35.90 -13.29 -15.04
CA PHE A 480 35.33 -13.07 -13.72
C PHE A 480 35.68 -11.66 -13.25
N LYS A 481 34.69 -10.76 -13.21
CA LYS A 481 34.79 -9.57 -12.36
C LYS A 481 35.13 -10.04 -10.94
N LYS A 482 36.21 -9.49 -10.38
CA LYS A 482 36.68 -9.58 -8.98
C LYS A 482 35.52 -10.01 -8.06
N GLU A 483 35.53 -11.26 -7.59
CA GLU A 483 34.45 -11.72 -6.72
C GLU A 483 34.37 -10.81 -5.49
N GLN A 484 33.16 -10.34 -5.18
CA GLN A 484 32.95 -9.49 -4.00
C GLN A 484 33.52 -10.17 -2.77
N ARG A 485 34.20 -9.39 -1.91
CA ARG A 485 34.72 -9.90 -0.64
C ARG A 485 33.54 -10.32 0.24
N LYS A 486 33.25 -11.63 0.25
CA LYS A 486 32.26 -12.27 1.13
C LYS A 486 32.87 -12.42 2.52
N ILE A 487 32.28 -11.75 3.49
CA ILE A 487 32.75 -11.71 4.89
C ILE A 487 31.65 -12.32 5.76
N ILE A 488 32.01 -13.25 6.64
CA ILE A 488 31.12 -13.73 7.70
C ILE A 488 31.61 -13.13 9.01
N VAL A 489 30.75 -12.35 9.66
CA VAL A 489 30.99 -11.78 10.98
C VAL A 489 30.18 -12.60 11.98
N SER A 490 30.83 -13.63 12.51
CA SER A 490 30.29 -14.45 13.59
C SER A 490 30.34 -13.69 14.92
N VAL A 491 29.24 -13.79 15.66
CA VAL A 491 29.00 -13.12 16.94
C VAL A 491 28.84 -14.20 18.01
N GLU A 492 29.44 -14.04 19.18
CA GLU A 492 29.19 -14.97 20.29
C GLU A 492 27.79 -14.72 20.87
N ASP A 493 27.23 -15.74 21.52
CA ASP A 493 25.98 -15.55 22.23
C ASP A 493 26.20 -14.70 23.50
N ARG A 494 25.15 -14.06 24.00
CA ARG A 494 25.26 -13.23 25.22
C ARG A 494 25.76 -14.09 26.39
N ARG A 495 26.80 -13.63 27.11
CA ARG A 495 27.28 -14.31 28.32
C ARG A 495 26.25 -14.25 29.45
N GLU A 496 25.58 -13.11 29.56
CA GLU A 496 24.50 -12.84 30.51
C GLU A 496 23.37 -12.15 29.75
N ASP A 497 22.13 -12.55 30.02
CA ASP A 497 20.93 -11.95 29.41
C ASP A 497 19.84 -11.72 30.48
N PRO A 498 20.08 -10.86 31.48
CA PRO A 498 19.14 -10.66 32.59
C PRO A 498 17.77 -10.18 32.12
N PHE A 499 17.71 -9.40 31.04
CA PHE A 499 16.44 -9.02 30.40
C PHE A 499 15.67 -10.26 29.90
N GLY A 500 16.34 -11.12 29.14
CA GLY A 500 15.74 -12.37 28.67
C GLY A 500 15.39 -13.33 29.81
N ASP A 501 16.12 -13.33 30.91
CA ASP A 501 15.82 -14.18 32.08
C ASP A 501 14.59 -13.69 32.85
N VAL A 502 14.37 -12.37 32.97
CA VAL A 502 13.10 -11.82 33.47
C VAL A 502 11.94 -12.18 32.54
N ILE A 503 12.13 -12.13 31.22
CA ILE A 503 11.12 -12.59 30.25
C ILE A 503 10.82 -14.09 30.41
N LYS A 504 11.84 -14.95 30.53
CA LYS A 504 11.68 -16.41 30.76
C LYS A 504 10.98 -16.71 32.09
N LYS A 505 11.29 -15.95 33.15
CA LYS A 505 10.62 -16.01 34.47
C LYS A 505 9.13 -15.68 34.36
N ILE A 506 8.78 -14.60 33.66
CA ILE A 506 7.38 -14.22 33.37
C ILE A 506 6.69 -15.32 32.55
N MET A 507 7.30 -15.80 31.47
CA MET A 507 6.76 -16.90 30.66
C MET A 507 6.52 -18.16 31.51
N THR A 508 7.43 -18.50 32.42
CA THR A 508 7.28 -19.64 33.35
C THR A 508 6.13 -19.44 34.32
N ALA A 509 5.93 -18.24 34.87
CA ALA A 509 4.76 -17.94 35.70
C ALA A 509 3.44 -18.08 34.92
N ILE A 510 3.41 -17.69 33.64
CA ILE A 510 2.24 -17.86 32.76
C ILE A 510 2.02 -19.35 32.43
N HIS A 511 3.08 -20.11 32.16
CA HIS A 511 3.00 -21.57 31.98
C HIS A 511 2.40 -22.26 33.21
N ASN A 512 2.88 -21.93 34.41
CA ASN A 512 2.38 -22.48 35.67
C ASN A 512 0.91 -22.11 35.90
N HIS A 513 0.53 -20.84 35.67
CA HIS A 513 -0.87 -20.41 35.75
C HIS A 513 -1.76 -21.18 34.78
N ALA A 514 -1.30 -21.42 33.54
CA ALA A 514 -2.05 -22.09 32.48
C ALA A 514 -1.93 -23.62 32.48
N GLU A 515 -1.21 -24.22 33.43
CA GLU A 515 -0.92 -25.67 33.50
C GLU A 515 -0.27 -26.21 32.20
N LEU A 516 0.61 -25.42 31.60
CA LEU A 516 1.28 -25.72 30.33
C LEU A 516 2.74 -26.14 30.53
N THR A 517 3.13 -27.27 29.94
CA THR A 517 4.52 -27.76 29.93
C THR A 517 5.11 -27.75 28.52
N PRO A 518 5.92 -26.73 28.14
CA PRO A 518 6.65 -26.75 26.87
C PRO A 518 7.84 -27.73 26.94
N THR A 519 8.07 -28.47 25.86
CA THR A 519 9.22 -29.40 25.72
C THR A 519 10.33 -28.83 24.82
N CYS A 520 10.39 -27.50 24.70
CA CYS A 520 11.29 -26.79 23.79
C CYS A 520 11.69 -25.44 24.37
N ASP A 521 12.85 -24.95 23.94
CA ASP A 521 13.49 -23.78 24.53
C ASP A 521 12.69 -22.50 24.28
N LEU A 522 12.54 -21.67 25.32
CA LEU A 522 11.80 -20.41 25.26
C LEU A 522 12.49 -19.44 24.27
N GLY A 523 11.69 -18.80 23.42
CA GLY A 523 12.21 -17.96 22.32
C GLY A 523 12.56 -18.74 21.03
N SER A 524 12.69 -20.07 21.08
CA SER A 524 12.98 -20.85 19.87
C SER A 524 11.85 -20.79 18.83
N GLN A 525 12.18 -21.00 17.55
CA GLN A 525 11.18 -21.14 16.49
C GLN A 525 10.23 -22.34 16.74
N ASN A 526 10.67 -23.36 17.48
CA ASN A 526 9.84 -24.48 17.89
C ASN A 526 8.80 -24.05 18.93
N TYR A 527 9.20 -23.19 19.88
CA TYR A 527 8.31 -22.60 20.87
C TYR A 527 7.25 -21.69 20.21
N GLU A 528 7.64 -20.84 19.25
CA GLU A 528 6.68 -20.03 18.46
C GLU A 528 5.62 -20.90 17.76
N GLN A 529 6.02 -22.04 17.20
CA GLN A 529 5.08 -22.99 16.57
C GLN A 529 4.18 -23.68 17.60
N TRP A 530 4.76 -24.14 18.72
CA TRP A 530 4.04 -24.81 19.80
C TRP A 530 2.98 -23.89 20.43
N VAL A 531 3.33 -22.65 20.75
CA VAL A 531 2.39 -21.71 21.40
C VAL A 531 1.23 -21.34 20.47
N VAL A 532 1.48 -21.15 19.16
CA VAL A 532 0.43 -20.95 18.15
C VAL A 532 -0.45 -22.19 17.97
N GLN A 533 0.10 -23.41 18.12
CA GLN A 533 -0.71 -24.63 18.11
C GLN A 533 -1.56 -24.77 19.37
N LYS A 534 -1.02 -24.42 20.54
CA LYS A 534 -1.74 -24.43 21.83
C LYS A 534 -2.87 -23.40 21.85
N GLU A 535 -2.65 -22.17 21.41
CA GLU A 535 -3.71 -21.15 21.22
C GLU A 535 -4.84 -21.69 20.34
N ARG A 536 -4.50 -22.23 19.16
CA ARG A 536 -5.48 -22.79 18.22
C ARG A 536 -6.25 -23.96 18.79
N GLN A 537 -5.63 -24.79 19.63
CA GLN A 537 -6.29 -25.94 20.21
C GLN A 537 -7.22 -25.51 21.35
N ALA A 538 -6.74 -24.66 22.26
CA ALA A 538 -7.54 -24.06 23.32
C ALA A 538 -8.76 -23.29 22.79
N ALA A 539 -8.64 -22.61 21.65
CA ALA A 539 -9.78 -21.97 20.98
C ALA A 539 -10.86 -22.95 20.46
N LYS A 540 -10.52 -24.21 20.12
CA LYS A 540 -11.52 -25.25 19.79
C LYS A 540 -12.14 -25.85 21.05
N ASP A 541 -11.30 -26.06 22.06
CA ASP A 541 -11.66 -26.69 23.32
C ASP A 541 -12.38 -25.69 24.26
N GLU A 542 -12.63 -24.46 23.79
CA GLU A 542 -13.29 -23.35 24.49
C GLU A 542 -12.60 -22.95 25.79
N ASN A 543 -11.33 -23.33 25.95
CA ASN A 543 -10.50 -23.07 27.11
C ASN A 543 -9.89 -21.65 27.03
N GLN A 544 -10.68 -20.66 27.45
CA GLN A 544 -10.30 -19.25 27.45
C GLN A 544 -8.99 -19.01 28.22
N LYS A 545 -8.81 -19.61 29.41
CA LYS A 545 -7.62 -19.47 30.26
C LYS A 545 -6.34 -19.82 29.49
N VAL A 546 -6.27 -21.02 28.90
CA VAL A 546 -5.10 -21.47 28.13
C VAL A 546 -4.91 -20.64 26.86
N ARG A 547 -6.00 -20.26 26.18
CA ARG A 547 -5.95 -19.47 24.94
C ARG A 547 -5.35 -18.07 25.17
N VAL A 548 -5.83 -17.34 26.18
CA VAL A 548 -5.32 -16.00 26.54
C VAL A 548 -3.85 -16.11 26.97
N CYS A 549 -3.52 -17.06 27.84
CA CYS A 549 -2.12 -17.27 28.24
C CYS A 549 -1.20 -17.58 27.04
N ALA A 550 -1.63 -18.41 26.09
CA ALA A 550 -0.86 -18.69 24.87
C ALA A 550 -0.70 -17.45 23.97
N GLU A 551 -1.70 -16.58 23.90
CA GLU A 551 -1.63 -15.32 23.15
C GLU A 551 -0.59 -14.35 23.75
N HIS A 552 -0.53 -14.23 25.08
CA HIS A 552 0.48 -13.43 25.78
C HIS A 552 1.88 -14.07 25.70
N LEU A 553 2.00 -15.39 25.90
CA LEU A 553 3.26 -16.14 25.76
C LEU A 553 3.89 -15.96 24.38
N ARG A 554 3.06 -15.85 23.34
CA ARG A 554 3.53 -15.53 21.98
C ARG A 554 4.16 -14.13 21.89
N GLN A 555 3.58 -13.12 22.54
CA GLN A 555 4.19 -11.78 22.57
C GLN A 555 5.51 -11.78 23.34
N TYR A 556 5.59 -12.48 24.48
CA TYR A 556 6.85 -12.62 25.22
C TYR A 556 7.93 -13.36 24.41
N SER A 557 7.57 -14.43 23.69
CA SER A 557 8.49 -15.11 22.78
C SER A 557 8.99 -14.20 21.65
N GLU A 558 8.12 -13.36 21.07
CA GLU A 558 8.54 -12.41 20.04
C GLU A 558 9.39 -11.27 20.63
N SER A 559 9.12 -10.83 21.87
CA SER A 559 9.96 -9.86 22.59
C SER A 559 11.37 -10.40 22.83
N LEU A 560 11.50 -11.65 23.28
CA LEU A 560 12.80 -12.32 23.44
C LEU A 560 13.56 -12.44 22.11
N ASN A 561 12.84 -12.73 21.01
CA ASN A 561 13.45 -12.74 19.66
C ASN A 561 13.83 -11.34 19.16
N LEU A 562 13.13 -10.29 19.59
CA LEU A 562 13.55 -8.91 19.32
C LEU A 562 14.78 -8.53 20.13
N SER A 563 14.89 -8.81 21.43
CA SER A 563 16.12 -8.50 22.22
C SER A 563 17.35 -9.24 21.71
N ASN A 564 17.18 -10.44 21.16
CA ASN A 564 18.26 -11.23 20.56
C ASN A 564 18.70 -10.70 19.18
N THR A 565 17.85 -9.92 18.49
CA THR A 565 18.13 -9.38 17.14
C THR A 565 18.47 -7.90 17.16
N ILE A 566 17.77 -7.10 17.94
CA ILE A 566 17.83 -5.63 18.05
C ILE A 566 17.93 -5.24 19.54
N ARG A 567 17.60 -3.99 19.94
CA ARG A 567 17.80 -3.56 21.33
C ARG A 567 16.75 -4.18 22.25
N MET A 568 17.14 -4.34 23.52
CA MET A 568 16.20 -4.65 24.60
C MET A 568 15.14 -3.55 24.76
N GLN A 569 15.50 -2.28 24.52
CA GLN A 569 14.57 -1.15 24.51
C GLN A 569 13.45 -1.31 23.47
N ASP A 570 13.76 -1.80 22.26
CA ASP A 570 12.76 -2.02 21.20
C ASP A 570 11.82 -3.19 21.58
N ALA A 571 12.37 -4.24 22.21
CA ALA A 571 11.62 -5.38 22.72
C ALA A 571 10.68 -5.02 23.88
N PHE A 572 11.17 -4.24 24.86
CA PHE A 572 10.38 -3.70 25.95
C PHE A 572 9.26 -2.78 25.44
N SER A 573 9.58 -1.85 24.53
CA SER A 573 8.61 -0.92 23.96
C SER A 573 7.48 -1.64 23.23
N PHE A 574 7.79 -2.76 22.55
CA PHE A 574 6.78 -3.63 21.95
C PHE A 574 5.84 -4.25 23.00
N LEU A 575 6.36 -4.86 24.06
CA LEU A 575 5.51 -5.42 25.13
C LEU A 575 4.68 -4.35 25.83
N ASN A 576 5.29 -3.20 26.12
CA ASN A 576 4.61 -2.10 26.77
C ASN A 576 3.44 -1.58 25.92
N LYS A 577 3.66 -1.36 24.61
CA LYS A 577 2.58 -0.99 23.68
C LYS A 577 1.49 -2.06 23.60
N TYR A 578 1.86 -3.35 23.58
CA TYR A 578 0.87 -4.44 23.59
C TYR A 578 -0.03 -4.40 24.83
N TYR A 579 0.54 -4.27 26.04
CA TYR A 579 -0.25 -4.19 27.26
C TYR A 579 -1.06 -2.90 27.38
N GLU A 580 -0.57 -1.78 26.87
CA GLU A 580 -1.34 -0.53 26.76
C GLU A 580 -2.54 -0.68 25.80
N GLU A 581 -2.37 -1.37 24.67
CA GLU A 581 -3.45 -1.69 23.74
C GLU A 581 -4.48 -2.68 24.35
N GLU A 582 -4.03 -3.73 25.06
CA GLU A 582 -4.96 -4.64 25.77
C GLU A 582 -5.74 -3.91 26.88
N MET A 583 -5.11 -3.01 27.64
CA MET A 583 -5.81 -2.22 28.65
C MET A 583 -6.83 -1.26 28.01
N LYS A 584 -6.46 -0.57 26.93
CA LYS A 584 -7.39 0.29 26.16
C LYS A 584 -8.60 -0.49 25.61
N LYS A 585 -8.45 -1.77 25.27
CA LYS A 585 -9.61 -2.62 24.90
C LYS A 585 -10.62 -2.74 26.05
N LYS A 586 -10.18 -2.74 27.31
CA LYS A 586 -11.05 -2.93 28.49
C LYS A 586 -11.59 -1.63 29.08
N THR A 587 -10.95 -0.48 28.82
CA THR A 587 -11.18 0.77 29.58
C THR A 587 -11.41 2.03 28.72
N ALA A 588 -12.02 1.92 27.54
CA ALA A 588 -12.30 3.09 26.70
C ALA A 588 -13.13 4.15 27.46
N PRO A 589 -12.72 5.43 27.51
CA PRO A 589 -13.28 6.41 28.45
C PRO A 589 -14.67 6.94 28.10
N GLU A 590 -15.12 6.76 26.86
CA GLU A 590 -16.37 7.33 26.31
C GLU A 590 -17.52 6.29 26.18
N GLU A 591 -17.25 4.99 26.39
CA GLU A 591 -18.27 3.94 26.25
C GLU A 591 -18.95 3.62 27.60
N GLU A 592 -20.29 3.61 27.64
CA GLU A 592 -21.06 3.13 28.80
C GLU A 592 -20.78 1.65 29.15
N HIS A 593 -20.27 0.86 28.19
CA HIS A 593 -20.00 -0.56 28.34
C HIS A 593 -18.56 -0.88 28.75
N LYS A 594 -18.34 -1.02 30.07
CA LYS A 594 -17.08 -1.54 30.62
C LYS A 594 -16.96 -3.05 30.41
N ILE A 595 -16.00 -3.48 29.59
CA ILE A 595 -15.71 -4.90 29.37
C ILE A 595 -15.03 -5.49 30.61
N GLN A 596 -15.62 -6.55 31.17
CA GLN A 596 -15.08 -7.20 32.37
C GLN A 596 -13.67 -7.77 32.12
N ILE A 597 -12.74 -7.46 33.04
CA ILE A 597 -11.41 -8.07 33.09
C ILE A 597 -11.53 -9.40 33.83
N THR A 598 -11.23 -10.49 33.14
CA THR A 598 -11.20 -11.85 33.71
C THR A 598 -10.05 -12.03 34.70
N ASP A 599 -10.12 -13.02 35.58
CA ASP A 599 -9.04 -13.28 36.54
C ASP A 599 -7.72 -13.68 35.86
N THR A 600 -7.76 -14.35 34.71
CA THR A 600 -6.58 -14.64 33.88
C THR A 600 -5.96 -13.35 33.32
N GLU A 601 -6.77 -12.43 32.79
CA GLU A 601 -6.27 -11.14 32.30
C GLU A 601 -5.72 -10.28 33.46
N ARG A 602 -6.40 -10.25 34.62
CA ARG A 602 -5.93 -9.55 35.83
C ARG A 602 -4.58 -10.09 36.30
N PHE A 603 -4.40 -11.41 36.31
CA PHE A 603 -3.12 -12.05 36.59
C PHE A 603 -2.03 -11.61 35.59
N LEU A 604 -2.33 -11.63 34.30
CA LEU A 604 -1.38 -11.26 33.24
C LEU A 604 -0.99 -9.77 33.26
N PHE A 605 -1.94 -8.89 33.56
CA PHE A 605 -1.72 -7.44 33.68
C PHE A 605 -0.89 -7.09 34.92
N ASN A 606 -1.19 -7.70 36.07
CA ASN A 606 -0.40 -7.52 37.29
C ASN A 606 1.02 -8.09 37.09
N LEU A 607 1.16 -9.29 36.55
CA LEU A 607 2.46 -9.92 36.29
C LEU A 607 3.36 -9.06 35.38
N PHE A 608 2.81 -8.42 34.34
CA PHE A 608 3.57 -7.45 33.54
C PHE A 608 3.91 -6.20 34.34
N LYS A 609 2.94 -5.60 35.04
CA LYS A 609 3.11 -4.38 35.84
C LYS A 609 4.20 -4.53 36.90
N ASP A 610 4.22 -5.66 37.62
CA ASP A 610 5.15 -5.94 38.72
C ASP A 610 6.60 -6.07 38.23
N ASN A 611 6.81 -6.60 37.00
CA ASN A 611 8.14 -6.74 36.40
C ASN A 611 8.49 -5.57 35.44
N LYS A 612 7.56 -4.65 35.14
CA LYS A 612 7.75 -3.56 34.15
C LYS A 612 8.96 -2.68 34.46
N LYS A 613 9.14 -2.27 35.72
CA LYS A 613 10.24 -1.38 36.14
C LYS A 613 11.62 -2.03 36.02
N GLU A 614 11.70 -3.33 36.33
CA GLU A 614 12.92 -4.14 36.19
C GLU A 614 13.29 -4.29 34.71
N LEU A 615 12.32 -4.70 33.88
CA LEU A 615 12.50 -4.78 32.42
C LEU A 615 12.91 -3.44 31.80
N GLU A 616 12.30 -2.32 32.21
CA GLU A 616 12.63 -0.99 31.69
C GLU A 616 14.06 -0.55 32.07
N THR A 617 14.50 -0.88 33.28
CA THR A 617 15.84 -0.55 33.77
C THR A 617 16.90 -1.37 33.05
N LEU A 618 16.69 -2.69 32.94
CA LEU A 618 17.56 -3.59 32.17
C LEU A 618 17.61 -3.21 30.69
N ALA A 619 16.47 -2.83 30.09
CA ALA A 619 16.39 -2.45 28.69
C ALA A 619 17.18 -1.18 28.33
N LYS A 620 17.50 -0.33 29.32
CA LYS A 620 18.32 0.88 29.17
C LYS A 620 19.80 0.65 29.49
N ASN A 621 20.20 -0.50 30.05
CA ASN A 621 21.62 -0.79 30.33
C ASN A 621 22.35 -1.25 29.05
N PRO A 622 23.34 -0.49 28.52
CA PRO A 622 24.11 -0.90 27.34
C PRO A 622 25.04 -2.09 27.59
N GLU A 623 25.35 -2.43 28.84
CA GLU A 623 26.21 -3.58 29.21
C GLU A 623 25.67 -4.92 28.69
N TYR A 624 24.35 -5.06 28.62
CA TYR A 624 23.65 -6.25 28.12
C TYR A 624 23.08 -6.05 26.69
N GLU A 625 23.56 -5.07 25.92
CA GLU A 625 23.22 -4.95 24.49
C GLU A 625 23.77 -6.16 23.71
N ASN A 626 23.05 -6.66 22.70
CA ASN A 626 23.56 -7.81 21.94
C ASN A 626 24.79 -7.42 21.11
N ASP A 627 25.79 -8.30 21.08
CA ASP A 627 27.01 -8.07 20.29
C ASP A 627 26.73 -7.99 18.78
N SER A 628 25.60 -8.51 18.29
CA SER A 628 25.26 -8.47 16.86
C SER A 628 25.03 -7.04 16.37
N LEU A 629 24.36 -6.21 17.16
CA LEU A 629 24.23 -4.77 16.93
C LEU A 629 25.58 -4.07 17.02
N SER A 630 26.44 -4.44 17.97
CA SER A 630 27.78 -3.86 18.11
C SER A 630 28.68 -4.18 16.89
N LYS A 631 28.63 -5.41 16.39
CA LYS A 631 29.33 -5.83 15.16
C LYS A 631 28.72 -5.19 13.91
N LEU A 632 27.39 -5.09 13.82
CA LEU A 632 26.70 -4.39 12.74
C LEU A 632 27.07 -2.90 12.72
N ARG A 633 27.05 -2.22 13.86
CA ARG A 633 27.52 -0.83 14.04
C ARG A 633 28.95 -0.68 13.53
N THR A 634 29.86 -1.51 14.04
CA THR A 634 31.27 -1.49 13.64
C THR A 634 31.43 -1.67 12.13
N LYS A 635 30.66 -2.58 11.52
CA LYS A 635 30.69 -2.82 10.09
C LYS A 635 30.15 -1.66 9.28
N ILE A 636 28.99 -1.10 9.64
CA ILE A 636 28.39 0.07 8.97
C ILE A 636 29.36 1.26 9.06
N LEU A 637 29.85 1.59 10.26
CA LEU A 637 30.80 2.69 10.46
C LEU A 637 32.06 2.48 9.58
N HIS A 638 32.62 1.27 9.55
CA HIS A 638 33.77 0.97 8.69
C HIS A 638 33.47 1.12 7.19
N GLU A 639 32.33 0.63 6.69
CA GLU A 639 31.99 0.72 5.26
C GLU A 639 31.69 2.17 4.80
N PHE A 640 31.29 3.05 5.72
CA PHE A 640 31.11 4.49 5.47
C PHE A 640 32.41 5.29 5.66
N SER A 641 33.22 5.02 6.68
CA SER A 641 34.49 5.72 6.91
C SER A 641 35.61 5.34 5.93
N SER A 642 35.43 4.28 5.13
CA SER A 642 36.42 3.80 4.15
C SER A 642 36.15 4.26 2.71
N ARG A 643 35.11 5.08 2.47
CA ARG A 643 34.70 5.52 1.13
C ARG A 643 34.06 6.91 1.17
N ASP A 644 34.41 7.77 0.21
CA ASP A 644 33.88 9.14 0.13
C ASP A 644 32.35 9.17 -0.15
N GLU A 645 31.88 8.35 -1.10
CA GLU A 645 30.46 8.14 -1.38
C GLU A 645 30.04 6.68 -1.13
N ALA A 646 29.80 6.35 0.13
CA ALA A 646 29.23 5.05 0.51
C ALA A 646 27.70 5.00 0.36
N ARG A 647 27.20 3.96 -0.31
CA ARG A 647 25.78 3.56 -0.34
C ARG A 647 25.64 2.08 -0.05
N GLY A 648 24.68 1.71 0.80
CA GLY A 648 24.54 0.31 1.25
C GLY A 648 23.12 -0.15 1.54
N ILE A 649 22.97 -1.47 1.70
CA ILE A 649 21.72 -2.11 2.10
C ILE A 649 21.99 -3.07 3.27
N VAL A 650 21.17 -2.98 4.32
CA VAL A 650 21.06 -4.00 5.38
C VAL A 650 19.77 -4.79 5.18
N PHE A 651 19.90 -6.07 4.87
CA PHE A 651 18.80 -7.03 4.75
C PHE A 651 18.49 -7.67 6.10
N ILE A 652 17.23 -7.58 6.55
CA ILE A 652 16.77 -8.08 7.86
C ILE A 652 15.45 -8.85 7.76
N LYS A 653 15.23 -9.80 8.67
CA LYS A 653 14.13 -10.80 8.58
C LYS A 653 12.71 -10.21 8.70
N THR A 654 12.48 -9.26 9.61
CA THR A 654 11.11 -8.80 9.95
C THR A 654 10.90 -7.31 9.67
N ARG A 655 9.63 -6.91 9.45
CA ARG A 655 9.25 -5.49 9.29
C ARG A 655 9.57 -4.67 10.54
N ARG A 656 9.26 -5.21 11.73
CA ARG A 656 9.50 -4.53 13.01
C ARG A 656 10.99 -4.30 13.24
N SER A 657 11.82 -5.31 13.00
CA SER A 657 13.27 -5.18 13.10
C SER A 657 13.83 -4.17 12.10
N ALA A 658 13.26 -4.05 10.90
CA ALA A 658 13.66 -3.03 9.92
C ALA A 658 13.37 -1.59 10.39
N ILE A 659 12.18 -1.36 10.97
CA ILE A 659 11.79 -0.06 11.53
C ILE A 659 12.65 0.29 12.75
N ALA A 660 12.78 -0.63 13.70
CA ALA A 660 13.55 -0.42 14.93
C ALA A 660 15.05 -0.23 14.66
N LEU A 661 15.64 -0.98 13.73
CA LEU A 661 17.03 -0.78 13.31
C LEU A 661 17.21 0.59 12.65
N ASN A 662 16.23 1.07 11.89
CA ASN A 662 16.30 2.42 11.30
C ASN A 662 16.26 3.50 12.38
N GLN A 663 15.36 3.36 13.36
CA GLN A 663 15.29 4.26 14.50
C GLN A 663 16.60 4.27 15.29
N TRP A 664 17.20 3.12 15.58
CA TRP A 664 18.51 3.02 16.24
C TRP A 664 19.66 3.71 15.48
N ILE A 665 19.66 3.67 14.14
CA ILE A 665 20.67 4.40 13.35
C ILE A 665 20.41 5.91 13.43
N GLN A 666 19.15 6.35 13.37
CA GLN A 666 18.78 7.77 13.43
C GLN A 666 19.00 8.39 14.83
N GLU A 667 18.85 7.61 15.90
CA GLU A 667 19.03 8.05 17.30
C GLU A 667 20.50 8.11 17.73
N ASN A 668 21.43 7.50 16.99
CA ASN A 668 22.83 7.38 17.40
C ASN A 668 23.72 8.36 16.60
N PRO A 669 24.26 9.42 17.26
CA PRO A 669 24.94 10.53 16.57
C PRO A 669 26.16 10.06 15.77
N LYS A 670 26.85 8.99 16.18
CA LYS A 670 28.05 8.46 15.48
C LYS A 670 27.79 8.06 14.03
N PHE A 671 26.54 7.76 13.67
CA PHE A 671 26.14 7.50 12.29
C PHE A 671 25.93 8.81 11.52
N ALA A 672 25.29 9.81 12.14
CA ALA A 672 25.10 11.14 11.55
C ALA A 672 26.43 11.89 11.35
N ASP A 673 27.36 11.77 12.30
CA ASP A 673 28.70 12.40 12.28
C ASP A 673 29.53 12.01 11.04
N ILE A 674 29.31 10.79 10.51
CA ILE A 674 29.96 10.30 9.27
C ILE A 674 29.00 10.29 8.07
N GLY A 675 27.87 11.01 8.16
CA GLY A 675 26.95 11.23 7.04
C GLY A 675 26.00 10.07 6.71
N VAL A 676 25.81 9.07 7.59
CA VAL A 676 24.82 8.00 7.37
C VAL A 676 23.41 8.56 7.47
N LYS A 677 22.62 8.37 6.42
CA LYS A 677 21.21 8.77 6.28
C LYS A 677 20.41 7.53 5.95
N SER A 678 19.76 6.93 6.95
CA SER A 678 19.03 5.67 6.79
C SER A 678 17.53 5.86 6.54
N ALA A 679 16.97 4.93 5.76
CA ALA A 679 15.52 4.72 5.65
C ALA A 679 15.21 3.22 5.52
N TYR A 680 14.02 2.78 5.96
CA TYR A 680 13.59 1.40 5.80
C TYR A 680 12.75 1.17 4.53
N VAL A 681 12.77 -0.06 4.01
CA VAL A 681 11.92 -0.50 2.89
C VAL A 681 11.31 -1.86 3.21
N ILE A 682 9.99 -1.89 3.44
CA ILE A 682 9.24 -3.09 3.81
C ILE A 682 8.12 -3.39 2.80
N GLY A 683 7.79 -4.67 2.61
CA GLY A 683 6.80 -5.08 1.60
C GLY A 683 5.37 -4.59 1.89
N GLY A 684 4.56 -4.43 0.83
CA GLY A 684 3.26 -3.74 0.88
C GLY A 684 2.00 -4.54 1.25
N GLY A 685 2.10 -5.82 1.63
CA GLY A 685 0.91 -6.64 1.91
C GLY A 685 0.39 -6.57 3.37
N ASP A 686 -0.92 -6.63 3.57
CA ASP A 686 -1.59 -6.50 4.89
C ASP A 686 -1.58 -7.78 5.76
N GLN A 687 -0.77 -8.78 5.40
CA GLN A 687 -0.72 -10.08 6.12
C GLN A 687 0.11 -10.05 7.41
N SER A 688 0.64 -8.89 7.81
CA SER A 688 1.44 -8.71 9.03
C SER A 688 0.75 -7.74 9.98
N VAL A 689 0.97 -7.92 11.29
CA VAL A 689 0.54 -6.96 12.32
C VAL A 689 1.25 -5.61 12.16
N VAL A 690 2.43 -5.59 11.52
CA VAL A 690 3.16 -4.35 11.24
C VAL A 690 2.64 -3.71 9.94
N LYS A 691 2.17 -2.45 10.06
CA LYS A 691 1.77 -1.53 8.98
C LYS A 691 2.69 -1.68 7.76
N PRO A 692 2.18 -2.04 6.57
CA PRO A 692 2.98 -2.11 5.34
C PRO A 692 3.38 -0.71 4.86
N MET A 693 4.39 -0.64 3.99
CA MET A 693 4.59 0.53 3.12
C MET A 693 3.85 0.33 1.81
N THR A 694 3.10 1.35 1.40
CA THR A 694 2.50 1.48 0.08
C THR A 694 3.55 1.50 -1.03
N SER A 695 3.13 1.22 -2.28
CA SER A 695 3.99 1.33 -3.46
C SER A 695 4.55 2.75 -3.65
N ALA A 696 3.81 3.79 -3.23
CA ALA A 696 4.23 5.18 -3.31
C ALA A 696 5.35 5.49 -2.32
N GLU A 697 5.20 5.11 -1.04
CA GLU A 697 6.23 5.28 -0.01
C GLU A 697 7.53 4.52 -0.37
N GLN A 698 7.41 3.30 -0.91
CA GLN A 698 8.58 2.55 -1.39
C GLN A 698 9.28 3.28 -2.55
N LYS A 699 8.52 3.82 -3.51
CA LYS A 699 9.07 4.57 -4.66
C LYS A 699 9.76 5.87 -4.24
N ASP A 700 9.20 6.59 -3.26
CA ASP A 700 9.80 7.81 -2.71
C ASP A 700 11.13 7.51 -2.00
N VAL A 701 11.19 6.52 -1.11
CA VAL A 701 12.44 6.12 -0.44
C VAL A 701 13.51 5.71 -1.46
N LEU A 702 13.14 4.98 -2.51
CA LEU A 702 14.07 4.62 -3.59
C LEU A 702 14.51 5.83 -4.43
N LYS A 703 13.62 6.82 -4.68
CA LYS A 703 13.97 8.09 -5.35
C LYS A 703 14.97 8.90 -4.51
N LYS A 704 14.74 8.99 -3.19
CA LYS A 704 15.64 9.63 -2.22
C LYS A 704 17.00 8.93 -2.14
N PHE A 705 17.02 7.60 -2.18
CA PHE A 705 18.25 6.81 -2.24
C PHE A 705 19.02 6.98 -3.56
N GLY A 706 18.31 7.04 -4.69
CA GLY A 706 18.90 7.36 -6.00
C GLY A 706 19.54 8.76 -6.05
N LYS A 707 18.94 9.73 -5.35
CA LYS A 707 19.47 11.10 -5.20
C LYS A 707 20.55 11.25 -4.12
N GLY A 708 20.92 10.20 -3.38
CA GLY A 708 21.87 10.27 -2.27
C GLY A 708 21.35 10.99 -1.00
N GLN A 709 20.06 11.36 -0.97
CA GLN A 709 19.42 11.94 0.23
C GLN A 709 19.27 10.89 1.35
N VAL A 710 19.12 9.63 0.95
CA VAL A 710 19.30 8.43 1.79
C VAL A 710 20.50 7.68 1.21
N ASN A 711 21.38 7.14 2.06
CA ASN A 711 22.53 6.33 1.62
C ASN A 711 22.62 4.95 2.30
N LEU A 712 21.73 4.65 3.25
CA LEU A 712 21.57 3.31 3.82
C LEU A 712 20.12 2.84 3.79
N LEU A 713 19.83 1.76 3.06
CA LEU A 713 18.52 1.12 3.08
C LEU A 713 18.48 -0.02 4.09
N ILE A 714 17.45 -0.07 4.94
CA ILE A 714 17.18 -1.21 5.82
C ILE A 714 15.95 -1.94 5.29
N ALA A 715 16.16 -3.07 4.64
CA ALA A 715 15.13 -3.73 3.86
C ALA A 715 14.83 -5.15 4.34
N THR A 716 13.58 -5.59 4.15
CA THR A 716 13.28 -7.03 4.12
C THR A 716 13.53 -7.60 2.71
N THR A 717 13.14 -8.85 2.47
CA THR A 717 13.26 -9.52 1.16
C THR A 717 12.60 -8.78 -0.01
N VAL A 718 11.79 -7.76 0.26
CA VAL A 718 11.18 -6.88 -0.76
C VAL A 718 12.22 -6.28 -1.73
N ALA A 719 13.43 -5.96 -1.23
CA ALA A 719 14.51 -5.32 -1.98
C ALA A 719 15.52 -6.31 -2.60
N GLU A 720 15.39 -7.62 -2.36
CA GLU A 720 16.25 -8.64 -2.98
C GLU A 720 15.99 -8.64 -4.51
N GLU A 721 14.72 -8.78 -4.91
CA GLU A 721 14.29 -8.94 -6.31
C GLU A 721 13.46 -7.74 -6.82
N GLY A 722 13.53 -7.43 -8.12
CA GLY A 722 12.46 -6.74 -8.86
C GLY A 722 12.12 -5.30 -8.47
N LEU A 723 12.88 -4.66 -7.59
CA LEU A 723 12.92 -3.20 -7.46
C LEU A 723 14.18 -2.68 -8.14
N ASP A 724 14.10 -1.53 -8.82
CA ASP A 724 15.32 -0.81 -9.21
C ASP A 724 15.97 -0.25 -7.95
N ILE A 725 17.24 -0.56 -7.78
CA ILE A 725 18.04 -0.05 -6.68
C ILE A 725 19.41 0.30 -7.26
N PRO A 726 19.87 1.56 -7.09
CA PRO A 726 21.22 2.00 -7.44
C PRO A 726 22.33 1.02 -7.02
N ALA A 727 23.47 1.10 -7.71
CA ALA A 727 24.63 0.32 -7.34
C ALA A 727 25.07 0.66 -5.91
N CYS A 728 25.18 -0.36 -5.05
CA CYS A 728 25.64 -0.20 -3.67
C CYS A 728 27.12 -0.60 -3.57
N ASN A 729 27.84 0.04 -2.65
CA ASN A 729 29.21 -0.30 -2.27
C ASN A 729 29.21 -1.46 -1.26
N PHE A 730 28.13 -1.69 -0.52
CA PHE A 730 28.06 -2.83 0.39
C PHE A 730 26.65 -3.37 0.59
N VAL A 731 26.59 -4.68 0.88
CA VAL A 731 25.36 -5.38 1.25
C VAL A 731 25.62 -6.17 2.52
N ILE A 732 24.83 -5.94 3.56
CA ILE A 732 24.89 -6.67 4.81
C ILE A 732 23.61 -7.51 4.94
N ARG A 733 23.72 -8.81 5.18
CA ARG A 733 22.60 -9.66 5.61
C ARG A 733 22.71 -9.85 7.11
N TYR A 734 21.76 -9.31 7.86
CA TYR A 734 21.75 -9.31 9.31
C TYR A 734 20.79 -10.37 9.83
N GLY A 735 21.33 -11.54 10.21
CA GLY A 735 20.55 -12.71 10.63
C GLY A 735 19.62 -13.32 9.56
N LEU A 736 19.70 -12.86 8.31
CA LEU A 736 18.78 -13.24 7.24
C LEU A 736 19.46 -14.08 6.16
N VAL A 737 19.09 -15.36 6.08
CA VAL A 737 19.45 -16.26 4.97
C VAL A 737 18.18 -16.96 4.49
N THR A 738 17.95 -16.92 3.17
CA THR A 738 16.75 -17.43 2.51
C THR A 738 17.08 -18.60 1.58
N ASN A 739 17.34 -18.35 0.31
CA ASN A 739 17.70 -19.36 -0.69
C ASN A 739 18.83 -18.85 -1.62
N GLU A 740 19.30 -19.71 -2.52
CA GLU A 740 20.41 -19.41 -3.43
C GLU A 740 20.09 -18.30 -4.45
N ILE A 741 18.82 -18.17 -4.88
CA ILE A 741 18.39 -17.14 -5.83
C ILE A 741 18.46 -15.75 -5.17
N ALA A 742 17.84 -15.62 -4.00
CA ALA A 742 17.83 -14.41 -3.20
C ALA A 742 19.24 -14.00 -2.73
N MET A 743 20.10 -14.97 -2.41
CA MET A 743 21.52 -14.73 -2.13
C MET A 743 22.23 -14.10 -3.34
N ILE A 744 22.07 -14.67 -4.54
CA ILE A 744 22.66 -14.13 -5.79
C ILE A 744 22.08 -12.74 -6.14
N GLN A 745 20.78 -12.53 -5.97
CA GLN A 745 20.12 -11.25 -6.23
C GLN A 745 20.57 -10.16 -5.25
N ALA A 746 20.64 -10.46 -3.95
CA ALA A 746 21.15 -9.57 -2.91
C ALA A 746 22.62 -9.23 -3.15
N GLN A 747 23.46 -10.25 -3.45
CA GLN A 747 24.86 -10.06 -3.86
C GLN A 747 24.95 -9.10 -5.07
N GLY A 748 24.07 -9.26 -6.05
CA GLY A 748 23.94 -8.40 -7.23
C GLY A 748 23.48 -6.94 -6.98
N ARG A 749 23.15 -6.56 -5.74
CA ARG A 749 22.94 -5.15 -5.34
C ARG A 749 24.26 -4.44 -5.04
N GLY A 750 25.23 -5.14 -4.46
CA GLY A 750 26.60 -4.67 -4.27
C GLY A 750 27.34 -4.69 -5.62
N ARG A 751 27.22 -3.63 -6.41
CA ARG A 751 27.81 -3.60 -7.77
C ARG A 751 28.51 -2.30 -8.13
N ALA A 752 28.78 -1.45 -7.14
CA ALA A 752 29.79 -0.42 -7.24
C ALA A 752 31.20 -1.05 -7.18
N GLU A 753 32.22 -0.25 -7.47
CA GLU A 753 33.62 -0.65 -7.36
C GLU A 753 34.01 -1.01 -5.92
N ASP A 754 34.91 -1.99 -5.77
CA ASP A 754 35.32 -2.62 -4.50
C ASP A 754 34.17 -2.87 -3.50
N SER A 755 33.08 -3.41 -4.03
CA SER A 755 31.89 -3.72 -3.24
C SER A 755 32.05 -4.95 -2.34
N SER A 756 31.45 -4.88 -1.14
CA SER A 756 31.50 -5.92 -0.12
C SER A 756 30.14 -6.61 0.12
N TYR A 757 30.18 -7.88 0.51
CA TYR A 757 28.99 -8.63 0.93
C TYR A 757 29.28 -9.26 2.30
N THR A 758 28.48 -8.92 3.31
CA THR A 758 28.72 -9.35 4.68
C THR A 758 27.51 -10.08 5.25
N LEU A 759 27.71 -11.27 5.81
CA LEU A 759 26.74 -11.93 6.68
C LEU A 759 27.10 -11.63 8.13
N VAL A 760 26.17 -11.11 8.92
CA VAL A 760 26.29 -11.00 10.38
C VAL A 760 25.40 -12.07 11.00
N GLU A 761 25.97 -12.92 11.86
CA GLU A 761 25.30 -14.11 12.40
C GLU A 761 25.75 -14.44 13.82
N VAL A 762 24.82 -14.95 14.65
CA VAL A 762 25.16 -15.49 15.98
C VAL A 762 25.65 -16.92 15.82
N LYS A 763 26.80 -17.25 16.41
CA LYS A 763 27.37 -18.60 16.41
C LYS A 763 26.30 -19.63 16.82
N ASN A 764 26.33 -20.80 16.17
CA ASN A 764 25.38 -21.90 16.39
C ASN A 764 23.90 -21.62 16.00
N SER A 765 23.54 -20.43 15.49
CA SER A 765 22.19 -20.14 14.96
C SER A 765 21.83 -20.91 13.67
N GLY A 766 22.81 -21.61 13.08
CA GLY A 766 22.70 -22.27 11.77
C GLY A 766 22.57 -21.29 10.59
N VAL A 767 22.76 -19.98 10.79
CA VAL A 767 22.66 -18.96 9.74
C VAL A 767 23.87 -19.05 8.81
N ALA A 768 25.10 -19.11 9.33
CA ALA A 768 26.30 -19.35 8.51
C ALA A 768 26.25 -20.68 7.73
N GLU A 769 25.73 -21.75 8.35
CA GLU A 769 25.56 -23.05 7.70
C GLU A 769 24.61 -22.96 6.49
N LYS A 770 23.44 -22.32 6.65
CA LYS A 770 22.48 -22.11 5.57
C LYS A 770 23.07 -21.30 4.42
N GLU A 771 23.90 -20.31 4.71
CA GLU A 771 24.59 -19.50 3.69
C GLU A 771 25.66 -20.33 2.94
N CYS A 772 26.38 -21.22 3.65
CA CYS A 772 27.31 -22.18 3.04
C CYS A 772 26.57 -23.17 2.12
N VAL A 773 25.42 -23.69 2.56
CA VAL A 773 24.54 -24.54 1.73
C VAL A 773 24.05 -23.79 0.48
N ASN A 774 23.73 -22.50 0.58
CA ASN A 774 23.33 -21.70 -0.58
C ASN A 774 24.50 -21.44 -1.56
N GLU A 775 25.73 -21.25 -1.07
CA GLU A 775 26.94 -21.19 -1.92
C GLU A 775 27.19 -22.53 -2.63
N TYR A 776 27.04 -23.65 -1.91
CA TYR A 776 27.11 -24.99 -2.49
C TYR A 776 26.04 -25.20 -3.57
N ARG A 777 24.81 -24.74 -3.35
CA ARG A 777 23.72 -24.76 -4.34
C ARG A 777 23.99 -23.90 -5.56
N LYS A 778 24.56 -22.69 -5.41
CA LYS A 778 25.03 -21.83 -6.52
C LYS A 778 26.09 -22.56 -7.35
N ASN A 779 27.06 -23.22 -6.71
CA ASN A 779 28.08 -24.00 -7.41
C ASN A 779 27.50 -25.25 -8.10
N MET A 780 26.53 -25.92 -7.47
CA MET A 780 25.77 -27.03 -8.07
C MET A 780 24.95 -26.56 -9.28
N MET A 781 24.29 -25.41 -9.20
CA MET A 781 23.54 -24.79 -10.30
C MET A 781 24.43 -24.56 -11.51
N ASN A 782 25.60 -23.95 -11.33
CA ASN A 782 26.54 -23.69 -12.42
C ASN A 782 26.98 -25.02 -13.09
N LYS A 783 27.31 -26.05 -12.30
CA LYS A 783 27.64 -27.39 -12.81
C LYS A 783 26.46 -28.05 -13.55
N ALA A 784 25.23 -27.86 -13.08
CA ALA A 784 24.02 -28.37 -13.74
C ALA A 784 23.80 -27.69 -15.11
N ILE A 785 23.94 -26.37 -15.18
CA ILE A 785 23.83 -25.61 -16.44
C ILE A 785 24.87 -26.11 -17.46
N GLN A 786 26.12 -26.30 -17.05
CA GLN A 786 27.15 -26.82 -17.96
C GLN A 786 26.84 -28.26 -18.42
N LYS A 787 26.41 -29.17 -17.53
CA LYS A 787 25.94 -30.50 -17.93
C LYS A 787 24.79 -30.45 -18.94
N ILE A 788 23.80 -29.58 -18.72
CA ILE A 788 22.65 -29.41 -19.62
C ILE A 788 23.09 -28.88 -20.98
N LYS A 789 24.02 -27.92 -21.03
CA LYS A 789 24.59 -27.40 -22.30
C LYS A 789 25.37 -28.45 -23.09
N LEU A 790 25.95 -29.46 -22.41
CA LEU A 790 26.67 -30.58 -23.04
C LEU A 790 25.75 -31.71 -23.51
N LEU A 791 24.44 -31.68 -23.21
CA LEU A 791 23.50 -32.66 -23.75
C LEU A 791 23.36 -32.48 -25.27
N ASN A 792 23.35 -33.59 -26.00
CA ASN A 792 22.97 -33.53 -27.42
C ASN A 792 21.49 -33.12 -27.55
N GLN A 793 21.17 -32.47 -28.67
CA GLN A 793 19.87 -31.82 -28.89
C GLN A 793 18.69 -32.80 -28.75
N ALA A 794 18.81 -34.02 -29.27
CA ALA A 794 17.77 -35.05 -29.20
C ALA A 794 17.50 -35.55 -27.77
N ALA A 795 18.56 -35.75 -26.97
CA ALA A 795 18.44 -36.16 -25.57
C ALA A 795 17.82 -35.04 -24.71
N TYR A 796 18.17 -33.78 -24.98
CA TYR A 796 17.54 -32.63 -24.35
C TYR A 796 16.05 -32.55 -24.69
N GLU A 797 15.69 -32.58 -25.98
CA GLU A 797 14.29 -32.48 -26.45
C GLU A 797 13.39 -33.61 -25.93
N LYS A 798 13.94 -34.83 -25.81
CA LYS A 798 13.25 -35.96 -25.17
C LYS A 798 12.88 -35.63 -23.73
N ARG A 799 13.85 -35.24 -22.89
CA ARG A 799 13.61 -34.89 -21.48
C ARG A 799 12.68 -33.70 -21.31
N ILE A 800 12.81 -32.67 -22.15
CA ILE A 800 11.89 -31.53 -22.17
C ILE A 800 10.45 -31.99 -22.45
N THR A 801 10.25 -32.85 -23.45
CA THR A 801 8.93 -33.39 -23.80
C THR A 801 8.34 -34.24 -22.65
N GLU A 802 9.16 -35.04 -21.98
CA GLU A 802 8.77 -35.84 -20.80
C GLU A 802 8.27 -34.94 -19.66
N PHE A 803 9.04 -33.91 -19.28
CA PHE A 803 8.63 -32.96 -18.24
C PHE A 803 7.40 -32.12 -18.62
N GLN A 804 7.23 -31.75 -19.89
CA GLN A 804 6.03 -31.05 -20.37
C GLN A 804 4.77 -31.90 -20.21
N ILE A 805 4.84 -33.18 -20.59
CA ILE A 805 3.71 -34.12 -20.42
C ILE A 805 3.41 -34.32 -18.93
N GLN A 806 4.45 -34.50 -18.09
CA GLN A 806 4.29 -34.61 -16.64
C GLN A 806 3.58 -33.38 -16.06
N ALA A 807 4.03 -32.16 -16.39
CA ALA A 807 3.40 -30.92 -15.91
C ALA A 807 1.93 -30.80 -16.34
N ILE A 808 1.58 -31.22 -17.57
CA ILE A 808 0.18 -31.24 -18.05
C ILE A 808 -0.66 -32.24 -17.24
N MET A 809 -0.09 -33.39 -16.85
CA MET A 809 -0.79 -34.39 -16.03
C MET A 809 -0.94 -33.96 -14.56
N GLU A 810 0.12 -33.41 -13.95
CA GLU A 810 0.07 -32.81 -12.61
C GLU A 810 -1.04 -31.75 -12.52
N GLU A 811 -1.15 -30.89 -13.54
CA GLU A 811 -2.17 -29.85 -13.61
C GLU A 811 -3.59 -30.41 -13.75
N LYS A 812 -3.80 -31.44 -14.59
CA LYS A 812 -5.10 -32.11 -14.70
C LYS A 812 -5.54 -32.69 -13.35
N VAL A 813 -4.64 -33.38 -12.64
CA VAL A 813 -4.93 -33.96 -11.32
C VAL A 813 -5.24 -32.86 -10.29
N ARG A 814 -4.51 -31.74 -10.30
CA ARG A 814 -4.77 -30.57 -9.45
C ARG A 814 -6.17 -30.01 -9.68
N MET A 815 -6.58 -29.84 -10.93
CA MET A 815 -7.90 -29.32 -11.29
C MET A 815 -9.04 -30.28 -10.93
N THR A 816 -8.87 -31.59 -11.12
CA THR A 816 -9.88 -32.59 -10.67
C THR A 816 -10.06 -32.56 -9.15
N LYS A 817 -8.96 -32.49 -8.38
CA LYS A 817 -9.01 -32.36 -6.91
C LYS A 817 -9.68 -31.06 -6.46
N LYS A 818 -9.48 -29.94 -7.18
CA LYS A 818 -10.17 -28.67 -6.91
C LYS A 818 -11.69 -28.83 -7.11
N LYS A 819 -12.13 -29.32 -8.28
CA LYS A 819 -13.56 -29.58 -8.56
C LYS A 819 -14.21 -30.51 -7.52
N GLN A 820 -13.52 -31.57 -7.09
CA GLN A 820 -14.01 -32.45 -6.02
C GLN A 820 -14.15 -31.76 -4.65
N LYS A 821 -13.37 -30.72 -4.37
CA LYS A 821 -13.55 -29.87 -3.17
C LYS A 821 -14.75 -28.96 -3.34
N ASP A 822 -14.88 -28.32 -4.51
CA ASP A 822 -15.95 -27.36 -4.83
C ASP A 822 -17.36 -28.02 -4.93
N ILE A 823 -17.42 -29.34 -5.06
CA ILE A 823 -18.66 -30.15 -5.01
C ILE A 823 -19.13 -30.42 -3.56
N LYS A 824 -18.24 -30.38 -2.57
CA LYS A 824 -18.57 -30.58 -1.15
C LYS A 824 -19.06 -29.28 -0.48
N ASN A 825 -20.04 -28.61 -1.09
CA ASN A 825 -20.69 -27.48 -0.45
C ASN A 825 -21.68 -28.01 0.59
N GLU A 826 -21.42 -27.70 1.85
CA GLU A 826 -22.34 -27.98 2.95
C GLU A 826 -23.45 -26.91 2.98
N SER A 827 -24.56 -27.19 3.68
CA SER A 827 -25.61 -26.18 3.89
C SER A 827 -25.05 -25.01 4.73
N PRO A 828 -25.33 -23.72 4.43
CA PRO A 828 -24.80 -22.62 5.23
C PRO A 828 -25.30 -22.66 6.68
N SER A 829 -26.56 -23.07 6.90
CA SER A 829 -27.16 -23.42 8.20
C SER A 829 -26.35 -24.39 9.07
N ASN A 830 -25.57 -25.29 8.47
CA ASN A 830 -24.73 -26.27 9.16
C ASN A 830 -23.39 -25.70 9.65
N VAL A 831 -23.07 -24.46 9.27
CA VAL A 831 -21.87 -23.74 9.69
C VAL A 831 -22.24 -22.74 10.78
N LYS A 832 -21.56 -22.80 11.91
CA LYS A 832 -21.74 -21.84 13.02
C LYS A 832 -20.42 -21.16 13.33
N PHE A 833 -20.49 -19.87 13.64
CA PHE A 833 -19.34 -19.03 13.99
C PHE A 833 -19.45 -18.63 15.45
N SER A 834 -18.38 -18.85 16.21
CA SER A 834 -18.24 -18.34 17.58
C SER A 834 -17.00 -17.45 17.72
N CYS A 835 -17.04 -16.56 18.71
CA CYS A 835 -15.93 -15.68 19.01
C CYS A 835 -14.69 -16.50 19.37
N ARG A 836 -13.57 -16.28 18.67
CA ARG A 836 -12.29 -16.94 19.00
C ARG A 836 -11.85 -16.68 20.45
N SER A 837 -12.21 -15.53 21.02
CA SER A 837 -11.68 -15.09 22.30
C SER A 837 -12.41 -15.65 23.52
N CYS A 838 -13.74 -15.54 23.53
CA CYS A 838 -14.61 -15.91 24.66
C CYS A 838 -15.62 -17.02 24.32
N SER A 839 -15.51 -17.66 23.14
CA SER A 839 -16.39 -18.76 22.69
C SER A 839 -17.87 -18.40 22.46
N GLU A 840 -18.27 -17.14 22.66
CA GLU A 840 -19.62 -16.62 22.43
C GLU A 840 -20.17 -17.06 21.05
N PRO A 841 -21.36 -17.68 20.96
CA PRO A 841 -21.99 -17.98 19.67
C PRO A 841 -22.43 -16.68 19.00
N ILE A 842 -22.15 -16.53 17.69
CA ILE A 842 -22.37 -15.26 16.98
C ILE A 842 -23.44 -15.39 15.91
N CYS A 843 -23.21 -16.29 14.95
CA CYS A 843 -24.07 -16.43 13.78
C CYS A 843 -23.87 -17.79 13.09
N THR A 844 -24.74 -18.09 12.14
CA THR A 844 -24.67 -19.22 11.22
C THR A 844 -24.06 -18.79 9.87
N GLY A 845 -23.96 -19.72 8.91
CA GLY A 845 -23.61 -19.39 7.53
C GLY A 845 -24.75 -18.75 6.74
N ASP A 846 -26.01 -18.86 7.19
CA ASP A 846 -27.16 -18.21 6.54
C ASP A 846 -27.17 -16.69 6.79
N ASP A 847 -26.71 -16.27 7.98
CA ASP A 847 -26.63 -14.86 8.39
C ASP A 847 -25.51 -14.06 7.68
N ILE A 848 -24.67 -14.73 6.88
CA ILE A 848 -23.52 -14.12 6.21
C ILE A 848 -23.82 -13.97 4.72
N GLN A 849 -23.85 -12.72 4.27
CA GLN A 849 -24.05 -12.34 2.89
C GLN A 849 -22.74 -11.81 2.26
N ILE A 850 -22.67 -11.81 0.92
CA ILE A 850 -21.52 -11.31 0.16
C ILE A 850 -21.83 -10.03 -0.61
N ILE A 851 -21.00 -9.01 -0.39
CA ILE A 851 -20.91 -7.79 -1.19
C ILE A 851 -19.71 -7.88 -2.15
N GLU A 852 -19.91 -7.49 -3.42
CA GLU A 852 -18.88 -7.47 -4.50
C GLU A 852 -18.07 -8.77 -4.63
N ASN A 853 -18.70 -9.94 -4.39
CA ASN A 853 -18.05 -11.27 -4.35
C ASN A 853 -16.90 -11.44 -3.32
N MET A 854 -16.58 -10.40 -2.55
CA MET A 854 -15.37 -10.28 -1.72
C MET A 854 -15.65 -10.05 -0.23
N HIS A 855 -16.52 -9.12 0.10
CA HIS A 855 -16.77 -8.72 1.49
C HIS A 855 -17.85 -9.60 2.10
N ARG A 856 -17.58 -10.19 3.27
CA ARG A 856 -18.55 -11.04 3.99
C ARG A 856 -19.10 -10.23 5.13
N VAL A 857 -20.40 -9.96 5.08
CA VAL A 857 -21.09 -9.07 6.03
C VAL A 857 -22.18 -9.83 6.76
N ASN A 858 -22.47 -9.40 7.99
CA ASN A 858 -23.67 -9.80 8.71
C ASN A 858 -24.39 -8.52 9.16
N VAL A 859 -25.58 -8.32 8.61
CA VAL A 859 -26.44 -7.15 8.86
C VAL A 859 -27.71 -7.51 9.63
N THR A 860 -27.79 -8.71 10.23
CA THR A 860 -28.98 -9.10 10.98
C THR A 860 -29.16 -8.22 12.23
N PRO A 861 -30.40 -7.82 12.59
CA PRO A 861 -30.65 -7.00 13.78
C PRO A 861 -30.14 -7.62 15.08
N GLN A 862 -30.07 -8.96 15.13
CA GLN A 862 -29.51 -9.72 16.24
C GLN A 862 -28.00 -9.50 16.36
N PHE A 863 -27.27 -9.52 15.23
CA PHE A 863 -25.82 -9.32 15.22
C PHE A 863 -25.41 -7.92 15.70
N ARG A 864 -26.21 -6.87 15.45
CA ARG A 864 -25.96 -5.50 15.94
C ARG A 864 -25.79 -5.42 17.46
N LYS A 865 -26.43 -6.32 18.21
CA LYS A 865 -26.40 -6.37 19.69
C LYS A 865 -25.13 -7.04 20.25
N LEU A 866 -24.36 -7.74 19.40
CA LEU A 866 -23.21 -8.57 19.80
C LEU A 866 -21.85 -7.86 19.69
N TYR A 867 -21.77 -6.74 18.98
CA TYR A 867 -20.53 -5.99 18.77
C TYR A 867 -20.61 -4.55 19.28
N ILE A 868 -19.42 -4.00 19.58
CA ILE A 868 -19.15 -2.58 19.75
C ILE A 868 -18.29 -2.10 18.57
N GLN A 869 -18.44 -0.83 18.21
CA GLN A 869 -17.68 -0.16 17.14
C GLN A 869 -16.66 0.75 17.78
N ARG A 870 -15.41 0.67 17.34
CA ARG A 870 -14.31 1.45 17.90
C ARG A 870 -13.46 2.08 16.82
N GLU A 871 -12.93 3.26 17.11
CA GLU A 871 -12.05 3.96 16.18
C GLU A 871 -10.77 3.16 15.88
N ASN A 872 -10.29 3.30 14.66
CA ASN A 872 -9.05 2.69 14.22
C ASN A 872 -7.88 3.64 14.51
N THR A 873 -7.18 3.42 15.62
CA THR A 873 -6.00 4.22 16.03
C THR A 873 -4.91 4.36 14.95
N THR A 874 -4.80 3.38 14.04
CA THR A 874 -3.88 3.45 12.88
C THR A 874 -4.26 4.51 11.83
N LEU A 875 -5.52 4.99 11.84
CA LEU A 875 -6.01 6.08 11.00
C LEU A 875 -5.87 7.44 11.69
N GLN A 876 -6.01 7.50 13.03
CA GLN A 876 -5.75 8.72 13.82
C GLN A 876 -4.32 9.27 13.57
N GLU A 877 -3.33 8.39 13.42
CA GLU A 877 -1.94 8.76 13.05
C GLU A 877 -1.80 9.49 11.70
N ARG A 878 -2.85 9.56 10.86
CA ARG A 878 -2.77 10.14 9.51
C ARG A 878 -3.32 11.56 9.37
N LEU A 879 -4.07 12.11 10.34
CA LEU A 879 -4.66 13.47 10.26
C LEU A 879 -5.36 13.72 8.90
N LEU A 880 -6.36 12.88 8.58
CA LEU A 880 -7.14 12.97 7.34
C LEU A 880 -8.63 13.15 7.66
N ASP A 881 -9.23 14.21 7.13
CA ASP A 881 -10.61 14.62 7.41
C ASP A 881 -11.65 13.84 6.57
N TYR A 882 -11.74 12.51 6.78
CA TYR A 882 -12.81 11.69 6.20
C TYR A 882 -13.21 10.51 7.10
N GLU A 883 -14.41 9.97 6.86
CA GLU A 883 -15.06 8.91 7.65
C GLU A 883 -14.09 7.83 8.17
N THR A 884 -13.99 7.75 9.50
CA THR A 884 -13.17 6.74 10.16
C THR A 884 -13.82 5.37 10.00
N ASN A 885 -13.21 4.51 9.18
CA ASN A 885 -13.52 3.07 9.15
C ASN A 885 -13.21 2.45 10.52
N GLY A 886 -14.18 2.53 11.43
CA GLY A 886 -14.15 1.89 12.74
C GLY A 886 -14.02 0.38 12.61
N PHE A 887 -13.50 -0.27 13.64
CA PHE A 887 -13.49 -1.72 13.73
C PHE A 887 -14.58 -2.24 14.65
N ILE A 888 -15.20 -3.34 14.23
CA ILE A 888 -16.16 -4.08 15.05
C ILE A 888 -15.41 -5.04 15.98
N ALA A 889 -15.81 -5.08 17.24
CA ALA A 889 -15.24 -5.92 18.27
C ALA A 889 -16.32 -6.58 19.14
N CYS A 890 -16.03 -7.75 19.68
CA CYS A 890 -16.91 -8.49 20.58
C CYS A 890 -17.28 -7.65 21.81
N LYS A 891 -18.58 -7.46 22.04
CA LYS A 891 -19.10 -6.74 23.22
C LYS A 891 -18.66 -7.39 24.55
N ASN A 892 -18.56 -8.73 24.59
CA ASN A 892 -18.28 -9.49 25.82
C ASN A 892 -16.79 -9.54 26.20
N CYS A 893 -15.85 -9.33 25.25
CA CYS A 893 -14.42 -9.50 25.54
C CYS A 893 -13.45 -8.50 24.87
N GLY A 894 -13.93 -7.67 23.92
CA GLY A 894 -13.11 -6.69 23.20
C GLY A 894 -12.31 -7.27 22.03
N GLN A 895 -12.49 -8.54 21.68
CA GLN A 895 -11.84 -9.17 20.53
C GLN A 895 -12.28 -8.51 19.23
N ARG A 896 -11.33 -7.94 18.47
CA ARG A 896 -11.61 -7.44 17.11
C ARG A 896 -12.14 -8.58 16.23
N TRP A 897 -13.24 -8.31 15.54
CA TRP A 897 -13.94 -9.24 14.65
C TRP A 897 -13.76 -8.89 13.17
N GLY A 898 -13.62 -7.61 12.84
CA GLY A 898 -13.47 -7.16 11.45
C GLY A 898 -13.33 -5.65 11.34
N SER A 899 -14.08 -5.05 10.41
CA SER A 899 -14.17 -3.60 10.18
C SER A 899 -15.61 -3.21 9.80
N MET A 900 -16.03 -2.00 10.14
CA MET A 900 -17.22 -1.40 9.53
C MET A 900 -16.90 -1.01 8.08
N MET A 901 -17.88 -1.07 7.19
CA MET A 901 -17.79 -0.53 5.83
C MET A 901 -19.12 0.11 5.42
N MET A 902 -19.06 1.24 4.72
CA MET A 902 -20.23 1.82 4.07
C MET A 902 -20.47 1.16 2.70
N TYR A 903 -21.69 0.71 2.45
CA TYR A 903 -22.12 0.22 1.13
C TYR A 903 -23.47 0.84 0.75
N LYS A 904 -23.47 1.69 -0.28
CA LYS A 904 -24.66 2.40 -0.77
C LYS A 904 -25.46 3.13 0.34
N GLY A 905 -24.76 3.73 1.30
CA GLY A 905 -25.37 4.45 2.42
C GLY A 905 -25.69 3.59 3.65
N ILE A 906 -25.50 2.26 3.61
CA ILE A 906 -25.73 1.37 4.75
C ILE A 906 -24.40 1.02 5.44
N GLU A 907 -24.36 1.12 6.78
CA GLU A 907 -23.30 0.56 7.60
C GLU A 907 -23.37 -0.99 7.60
N CYS A 908 -22.39 -1.64 6.98
CA CYS A 908 -22.29 -3.09 6.91
C CYS A 908 -21.10 -3.61 7.75
N PRO A 909 -21.35 -4.42 8.80
CA PRO A 909 -20.28 -5.06 9.57
C PRO A 909 -19.55 -6.15 8.76
N CYS A 910 -18.34 -5.85 8.28
CA CYS A 910 -17.53 -6.78 7.50
C CYS A 910 -16.66 -7.67 8.39
N LEU A 911 -16.81 -8.99 8.25
CA LEU A 911 -16.23 -10.01 9.13
C LEU A 911 -14.89 -10.58 8.62
N ASP A 912 -13.91 -10.69 9.51
CA ASP A 912 -12.61 -11.31 9.26
C ASP A 912 -12.59 -12.75 9.83
N VAL A 913 -12.72 -13.77 8.97
CA VAL A 913 -12.90 -15.19 9.40
C VAL A 913 -11.85 -15.69 10.41
N LYS A 914 -10.64 -15.13 10.38
CA LYS A 914 -9.51 -15.47 11.28
C LYS A 914 -9.82 -15.23 12.77
N ASN A 915 -10.76 -14.34 13.07
CA ASN A 915 -11.17 -13.92 14.41
C ASN A 915 -12.26 -14.81 15.03
N PHE A 916 -12.66 -15.88 14.34
CA PHE A 916 -13.73 -16.79 14.75
C PHE A 916 -13.27 -18.25 14.79
N VAL A 917 -14.03 -19.08 15.49
CA VAL A 917 -13.96 -20.53 15.40
C VAL A 917 -15.16 -21.00 14.58
N VAL A 918 -14.89 -21.78 13.53
CA VAL A 918 -15.92 -22.27 12.61
C VAL A 918 -16.30 -23.69 13.02
N ASN A 919 -17.56 -23.91 13.39
CA ASN A 919 -18.10 -25.24 13.69
C ASN A 919 -18.87 -25.75 12.46
N LEU A 920 -18.44 -26.89 11.92
CA LEU A 920 -19.06 -27.55 10.76
C LEU A 920 -19.54 -28.94 11.17
N ASN A 921 -20.86 -29.16 11.25
CA ASN A 921 -21.44 -30.46 11.65
C ASN A 921 -20.82 -31.03 12.96
N GLY A 922 -20.61 -30.16 13.96
CA GLY A 922 -19.98 -30.52 15.25
C GLY A 922 -18.45 -30.47 15.26
N LYS A 923 -17.80 -30.35 14.10
CA LYS A 923 -16.34 -30.27 13.99
C LYS A 923 -15.85 -28.82 14.05
N LYS A 924 -15.21 -28.45 15.16
CA LYS A 924 -14.62 -27.11 15.37
C LYS A 924 -13.29 -26.91 14.62
N ILE A 925 -13.17 -25.79 13.90
CA ILE A 925 -12.05 -25.40 13.03
C ILE A 925 -11.59 -23.99 13.40
N SER A 926 -10.46 -23.89 14.11
CA SER A 926 -9.84 -22.63 14.56
C SER A 926 -8.68 -22.14 13.67
N LYS A 927 -8.39 -22.84 12.57
CA LYS A 927 -7.30 -22.51 11.61
C LYS A 927 -7.80 -21.75 10.37
N CYS A 928 -9.10 -21.44 10.27
CA CYS A 928 -9.62 -20.73 9.10
C CYS A 928 -9.02 -19.32 9.03
N THR A 929 -8.29 -19.02 7.97
CA THR A 929 -7.65 -17.71 7.74
C THR A 929 -8.23 -16.96 6.54
N LYS A 930 -8.99 -17.64 5.67
CA LYS A 930 -9.62 -17.06 4.48
C LYS A 930 -11.00 -17.68 4.26
N TRP A 931 -11.97 -16.90 3.81
CA TRP A 931 -13.34 -17.37 3.59
C TRP A 931 -13.42 -18.59 2.65
N ASN A 932 -12.55 -18.69 1.64
CA ASN A 932 -12.47 -19.84 0.72
C ASN A 932 -11.95 -21.15 1.36
N GLU A 933 -11.60 -21.14 2.65
CA GLU A 933 -11.28 -22.34 3.43
C GLU A 933 -12.55 -22.95 4.06
N VAL A 934 -13.63 -22.17 4.21
CA VAL A 934 -14.95 -22.65 4.65
C VAL A 934 -15.67 -23.33 3.47
N PRO A 935 -16.18 -24.56 3.61
CA PRO A 935 -16.75 -25.33 2.49
C PRO A 935 -18.23 -25.01 2.23
N ILE A 936 -18.58 -23.73 2.12
CA ILE A 936 -19.94 -23.27 1.81
C ILE A 936 -19.93 -22.14 0.77
N LYS A 937 -21.07 -21.96 0.12
CA LYS A 937 -21.39 -20.74 -0.64
C LYS A 937 -22.34 -19.91 0.21
N PHE A 938 -22.04 -18.63 0.34
CA PHE A 938 -22.90 -17.63 0.96
C PHE A 938 -23.79 -16.98 -0.10
N SER A 939 -24.92 -16.42 0.31
CA SER A 939 -25.81 -15.62 -0.55
C SER A 939 -25.18 -14.29 -0.95
N ALA A 940 -25.69 -13.68 -2.01
CA ALA A 940 -25.42 -12.27 -2.31
C ALA A 940 -26.19 -11.38 -1.31
N PHE A 941 -25.65 -10.21 -1.01
CA PHE A 941 -26.30 -9.21 -0.19
C PHE A 941 -27.48 -8.56 -0.93
N ASP A 942 -28.68 -8.64 -0.37
CA ASP A 942 -29.87 -7.97 -0.90
C ASP A 942 -30.04 -6.59 -0.24
N TYR A 943 -29.70 -5.55 -1.02
CA TYR A 943 -29.84 -4.17 -0.60
C TYR A 943 -31.31 -3.75 -0.47
N ALA A 944 -32.19 -4.24 -1.34
CA ALA A 944 -33.59 -3.80 -1.36
C ALA A 944 -34.33 -4.38 -0.15
N GLU A 945 -34.14 -5.67 0.15
CA GLU A 945 -34.68 -6.30 1.35
C GLU A 945 -34.20 -5.59 2.62
N HIS A 946 -32.90 -5.32 2.74
CA HIS A 946 -32.36 -4.70 3.95
C HIS A 946 -32.81 -3.24 4.12
N ALA A 947 -32.79 -2.43 3.05
CA ALA A 947 -33.26 -1.05 3.08
C ALA A 947 -34.76 -0.96 3.38
N SER A 948 -35.59 -1.83 2.80
CA SER A 948 -37.02 -1.91 3.14
C SER A 948 -37.22 -2.22 4.63
N ASN A 949 -36.49 -3.20 5.17
CA ASN A 949 -36.59 -3.54 6.59
C ASN A 949 -36.18 -2.40 7.52
N MET A 950 -35.18 -1.57 7.15
CA MET A 950 -34.83 -0.35 7.90
C MET A 950 -35.96 0.70 7.85
N THR A 951 -36.49 1.00 6.66
CA THR A 951 -37.60 1.96 6.52
C THR A 951 -38.90 1.51 7.20
N MET A 952 -39.08 0.22 7.46
CA MET A 952 -40.23 -0.33 8.19
C MET A 952 -40.00 -0.35 9.70
N SER A 953 -38.76 -0.37 10.18
CA SER A 953 -38.46 -0.29 11.63
C SER A 953 -38.53 1.13 12.17
N ASP A 954 -38.25 2.15 11.36
CA ASP A 954 -38.32 3.55 11.81
C ASP A 954 -39.78 4.04 11.92
N ASN A 955 -40.72 3.43 11.19
CA ASN A 955 -42.15 3.75 11.22
C ASN A 955 -42.91 3.18 12.44
N SER A 956 -42.27 2.49 13.39
CA SER A 956 -42.98 1.90 14.55
C SER A 956 -42.99 2.74 15.82
N ASP A 957 -42.17 3.79 15.89
CA ASP A 957 -41.97 4.56 17.13
C ASP A 957 -42.63 5.96 17.09
N ASP A 958 -43.13 6.42 15.92
CA ASP A 958 -43.73 7.75 15.72
C ASP A 958 -45.27 7.78 15.77
N ASP A 959 -45.96 6.64 15.89
CA ASP A 959 -47.45 6.54 15.77
C ASP A 959 -48.19 6.34 17.12
N GLU A 960 -47.51 6.51 18.26
CA GLU A 960 -48.12 6.58 19.61
C GLU A 960 -47.97 7.98 20.25
N THR A 961 -48.45 9.05 19.60
CA THR A 961 -49.06 10.20 20.30
C THR A 961 -49.90 11.11 19.39
N MET A 962 -51.22 10.86 19.37
CA MET A 962 -52.27 11.88 19.13
C MET A 962 -53.18 11.98 20.34
#